data_AF-A0A960MCH2-F1
#
_entry.id   AF-A0A960MCH2-F1
#
_cell.length_a   1.000
_cell.length_b   1.000
_cell.length_c   1.000
_cell.angle_alpha   90.00
_cell.angle_beta   90.00
_cell.angle_gamma   90.00
#
_symmetry.space_group_name_H-M   'P 1'
#
loop_
_entity.id
_entity.type
_entity.pdbx_description
1 polymer ?
#
loop_
_entity_poly.entity_id
_entity_poly.type
_entity_poly.pdbx_seq_one_letter_code
_entity_poly.pdbx_strand_id
1 'polypeptide(L)'
;ERLLVTIQNRLDGFETAAEINGYLAGDLMVEKVRDVIAQLGEFGDSVKADEIQTRLKTLREDAARQLKDRQELFVDGKDVIQLGNHRFSVNRQELELSIVPRDGTMWLHLAGTNYFEPIRDEAFLSTREVWDLEIVSENRAVYRAEYLAWQWLRDLETQGDEAIDAWLASDEEARTEAIRQFMAPRYREGYTKGVHDRDAVNLATKLAEVHRQAGLLRFGPGERALALLWQATWDAEDSATSRMTRKLTAFGQMRQGFPGAAAIRRGYVEELARGLAEFRGQAPGLEEADSNLAAEYLFYELIDPVSMVVSPRAAEALKRFQHALTTKRLDKTFLSLLVELDEDPVAQFEVARDWIGGALDTEDRSNRVGSETEPSSIVAEPWRLEAAVHLIRDEFDLMAVKHVETEAMIEGMLGDHPLVEGGRYAFDYLAFTSKLRRFVATQVPQFEAYEARKVALIENRRREMRLEEFKAKVMPAFVRNRLLDRVYLPLIGDNLAKQMGTAGADTRTDRMGLLLLISPPGYGKTTLMEYVANRLGLAFMKINGPALGHEVRSLDPSDAPNAGAREEIHKLNFALEMGDNIMLYVDDIQHTHPEFLQKFISLCDAQRKIEGVWNGESKTYDLRGRKVCVVMAGNPYTESGGKFQIPDMLANRADTYNLGDIAGDHSGDFEASYIENSVTSNPVLSRLASRHPADVHAVMRIVATGQREGVDLEGSHSLEEMEEYESVMAKLSRVRDTILRVNREYIRSAAMEDAYRTEPPFRLQGSYRNMNRIAERILPIMTDGEVETAIFYHYENEAQTLTKGAEANLLKFRELEDVLTEAETERWDEIRRKFARNLLMGGRGDDDPVNRVVGTLAGFSDGLGRIEGVLSKAAAHQAQPATLADVTVEKLEQMIAALRAVPVNVEIKVVPVREGDEEGAAEASSEVEKPTATPAPKRKRLRGKEKGVPVDVETEVDQPTADEA
;
A
#
# COMPACT_ATOMS: atom_id res chain seq x y z
N GLU A 1 16.48 11.83 3.66
CA GLU A 1 15.75 10.54 3.65
C GLU A 1 16.42 9.44 2.84
N ARG A 2 16.64 9.58 1.52
CA ARG A 2 17.32 8.53 0.71
C ARG A 2 18.65 8.03 1.30
N LEU A 3 19.47 8.95 1.82
CA LEU A 3 20.74 8.60 2.50
C LEU A 3 20.51 7.75 3.76
N LEU A 4 19.51 8.10 4.58
CA LEU A 4 19.17 7.36 5.80
C LEU A 4 18.66 5.95 5.49
N VAL A 5 17.83 5.78 4.46
CA VAL A 5 17.37 4.45 4.00
C VAL A 5 18.54 3.60 3.51
N THR A 6 19.49 4.21 2.78
CA THR A 6 20.68 3.49 2.31
C THR A 6 21.58 3.06 3.46
N ILE A 7 21.77 3.94 4.45
CA ILE A 7 22.50 3.65 5.69
C ILE A 7 21.82 2.49 6.45
N GLN A 8 20.50 2.53 6.59
CA GLN A 8 19.72 1.47 7.24
C GLN A 8 19.91 0.12 6.55
N ASN A 9 19.73 0.06 5.22
CA ASN A 9 19.90 -1.19 4.46
C ASN A 9 21.32 -1.76 4.58
N ARG A 10 22.35 -0.90 4.67
CA ARG A 10 23.73 -1.35 4.91
C ARG A 10 23.93 -1.86 6.34
N LEU A 11 23.37 -1.15 7.32
CA LEU A 11 23.43 -1.54 8.73
C LEU A 11 22.80 -2.91 8.98
N ASP A 12 21.66 -3.19 8.35
CA ASP A 12 20.95 -4.47 8.47
C ASP A 12 21.76 -5.66 7.95
N GLY A 13 22.71 -5.41 7.03
CA GLY A 13 23.58 -6.42 6.44
C GLY A 13 24.77 -6.86 7.30
N PHE A 14 25.19 -6.07 8.28
CA PHE A 14 26.37 -6.38 9.11
C PHE A 14 26.13 -7.53 10.09
N GLU A 15 27.22 -8.21 10.46
CA GLU A 15 27.19 -9.43 11.29
C GLU A 15 27.90 -9.24 12.64
N THR A 16 28.62 -8.13 12.82
CA THR A 16 29.29 -7.79 14.09
C THR A 16 29.06 -6.34 14.52
N ALA A 17 29.11 -6.12 15.84
CA ALA A 17 29.00 -4.77 16.41
C ALA A 17 30.18 -3.87 15.99
N ALA A 18 31.35 -4.45 15.73
CA ALA A 18 32.53 -3.74 15.24
C ALA A 18 32.30 -3.17 13.83
N GLU A 19 31.67 -3.93 12.94
CA GLU A 19 31.31 -3.47 11.59
C GLU A 19 30.31 -2.33 11.62
N ILE A 20 29.25 -2.45 12.44
CA ILE A 20 28.25 -1.38 12.62
C ILE A 20 28.91 -0.09 13.11
N ASN A 21 29.73 -0.18 14.17
CA ASN A 21 30.40 0.96 14.75
C ASN A 21 31.44 1.56 13.79
N GLY A 22 32.18 0.72 13.06
CA GLY A 22 33.15 1.15 12.05
C GLY A 22 32.49 1.88 10.87
N TYR A 23 31.39 1.35 10.37
CA TYR A 23 30.60 1.98 9.30
C TYR A 23 30.05 3.35 9.73
N LEU A 24 29.45 3.43 10.91
CA LEU A 24 28.93 4.70 11.44
C LEU A 24 30.02 5.71 11.81
N ALA A 25 31.23 5.26 12.12
CA ALA A 25 32.34 6.14 12.45
C ALA A 25 33.01 6.72 11.19
N GLY A 26 33.17 5.92 10.13
CA GLY A 26 34.07 6.27 9.01
C GLY A 26 33.48 6.21 7.59
N ASP A 27 32.21 5.86 7.38
CA ASP A 27 31.64 5.83 6.03
C ASP A 27 31.25 7.22 5.52
N LEU A 28 31.58 7.48 4.26
CA LEU A 28 31.33 8.75 3.57
C LEU A 28 29.84 9.13 3.50
N MET A 29 28.92 8.16 3.48
CA MET A 29 27.47 8.46 3.48
C MET A 29 27.02 8.98 4.85
N VAL A 30 27.57 8.44 5.94
CA VAL A 30 27.25 8.87 7.30
C VAL A 30 27.86 10.25 7.56
N GLU A 31 29.07 10.49 7.07
CA GLU A 31 29.72 11.80 7.10
C GLU A 31 28.88 12.86 6.35
N LYS A 32 28.41 12.55 5.13
CA LYS A 32 27.49 13.43 4.39
C LYS A 32 26.21 13.76 5.16
N VAL A 33 25.65 12.82 5.93
CA VAL A 33 24.48 13.10 6.77
C VAL A 33 24.85 14.05 7.91
N ARG A 34 26.02 13.88 8.55
CA ARG A 34 26.52 14.81 9.58
C ARG A 34 26.78 16.20 9.01
N ASP A 35 27.33 16.30 7.80
CA ASP A 35 27.54 17.57 7.10
C ASP A 35 26.22 18.27 6.81
N VAL A 36 25.19 17.53 6.37
CA VAL A 36 23.84 18.09 6.15
C VAL A 36 23.23 18.59 7.46
N ILE A 37 23.41 17.86 8.57
CA ILE A 37 22.97 18.33 9.90
C ILE A 37 23.68 19.64 10.27
N ALA A 38 25.00 19.72 10.07
CA ALA A 38 25.78 20.92 10.35
C ALA A 38 25.34 22.11 9.48
N GLN A 39 25.16 21.89 8.16
CA GLN A 39 24.67 22.90 7.23
C GLN A 39 23.27 23.40 7.61
N LEU A 40 22.34 22.51 7.96
CA LEU A 40 20.99 22.91 8.41
C LEU A 40 21.05 23.74 9.69
N GLY A 41 21.96 23.41 10.61
CA GLY A 41 22.23 24.22 11.79
C GLY A 41 22.77 25.61 11.45
N GLU A 42 23.72 25.71 10.51
CA GLU A 42 24.26 26.98 10.02
C GLU A 42 23.20 27.84 9.29
N PHE A 43 22.26 27.21 8.58
CA PHE A 43 21.15 27.88 7.91
C PHE A 43 19.98 28.28 8.85
N GLY A 44 20.05 27.93 10.13
CA GLY A 44 19.03 28.25 11.13
C GLY A 44 17.79 27.35 11.11
N ASP A 45 17.82 26.23 10.37
CA ASP A 45 16.76 25.21 10.37
C ASP A 45 17.07 24.12 11.43
N SER A 46 17.14 24.55 12.69
CA SER A 46 17.54 23.71 13.83
C SER A 46 16.60 22.54 14.06
N VAL A 47 15.30 22.73 13.79
CA VAL A 47 14.28 21.69 13.96
C VAL A 47 14.56 20.49 13.04
N LYS A 48 14.88 20.72 11.77
CA LYS A 48 15.22 19.63 10.84
C LYS A 48 16.59 19.02 11.13
N ALA A 49 17.56 19.82 11.58
CA ALA A 49 18.87 19.30 12.00
C ALA A 49 18.71 18.31 13.17
N ASP A 50 17.95 18.69 14.19
CA ASP A 50 17.64 17.84 15.36
C ASP A 50 16.86 16.58 14.97
N GLU A 51 15.91 16.69 14.03
CA GLU A 51 15.15 15.55 13.52
C GLU A 51 16.06 14.52 12.84
N ILE A 52 16.92 14.96 11.92
CA ILE A 52 17.84 14.08 11.19
C ILE A 52 18.88 13.47 12.13
N GLN A 53 19.39 14.25 13.08
CA GLN A 53 20.30 13.76 14.11
C GLN A 53 19.65 12.67 14.98
N THR A 54 18.40 12.88 15.39
CA THR A 54 17.63 11.90 16.16
C THR A 54 17.39 10.63 15.36
N ARG A 55 17.03 10.73 14.07
CA ARG A 55 16.86 9.57 13.18
C ARG A 55 18.17 8.79 13.02
N LEU A 56 19.31 9.46 12.85
CA LEU A 56 20.61 8.79 12.73
C LEU A 56 21.01 8.06 14.03
N LYS A 57 20.73 8.66 15.19
CA LYS A 57 20.97 8.02 16.49
C LYS A 57 20.09 6.77 16.67
N THR A 58 18.81 6.88 16.30
CA THR A 58 17.84 5.79 16.35
C THR A 58 18.27 4.62 15.47
N LEU A 59 18.72 4.89 14.23
CA LEU A 59 19.23 3.85 13.32
C LEU A 59 20.40 3.05 13.90
N ARG A 60 21.32 3.72 14.60
CA ARG A 60 22.44 3.04 15.27
C ARG A 60 21.96 2.10 16.37
N GLU A 61 21.08 2.61 17.23
CA GLU A 61 20.57 1.85 18.38
C GLU A 61 19.73 0.65 17.92
N ASP A 62 18.91 0.84 16.87
CA ASP A 62 18.11 -0.23 16.28
C ASP A 62 19.00 -1.28 15.59
N ALA A 63 20.02 -0.88 14.83
CA ALA A 63 20.93 -1.81 14.16
C ALA A 63 21.68 -2.71 15.17
N ALA A 64 22.21 -2.12 16.24
CA ALA A 64 22.88 -2.87 17.31
C ALA A 64 21.92 -3.86 17.99
N ARG A 65 20.68 -3.43 18.25
CA ARG A 65 19.64 -4.29 18.86
C ARG A 65 19.23 -5.44 17.94
N GLN A 66 18.98 -5.15 16.67
CA GLN A 66 18.60 -6.16 15.69
C GLN A 66 19.71 -7.19 15.48
N LEU A 67 20.98 -6.76 15.48
CA LEU A 67 22.12 -7.67 15.37
C LEU A 67 22.16 -8.66 16.53
N LYS A 68 22.02 -8.17 17.77
CA LYS A 68 22.00 -9.00 18.97
C LYS A 68 20.88 -10.03 18.91
N ASP A 69 19.67 -9.59 18.60
CA ASP A 69 18.51 -10.48 18.45
C ASP A 69 18.77 -11.55 17.38
N ARG A 70 19.41 -11.17 16.27
CA ARG A 70 19.77 -12.10 15.19
C ARG A 70 20.76 -13.15 15.68
N GLN A 71 21.78 -12.76 16.44
CA GLN A 71 22.80 -13.68 16.97
C GLN A 71 22.24 -14.64 18.02
N GLU A 72 21.26 -14.21 18.82
CA GLU A 72 20.72 -15.02 19.92
C GLU A 72 19.54 -15.92 19.51
N LEU A 73 18.70 -15.49 18.56
CA LEU A 73 17.50 -16.23 18.16
C LEU A 73 17.71 -17.13 16.94
N PHE A 74 18.63 -16.79 16.05
CA PHE A 74 18.85 -17.59 14.85
C PHE A 74 19.85 -18.72 15.13
N VAL A 75 19.49 -19.92 14.66
CA VAL A 75 20.30 -21.13 14.78
C VAL A 75 20.64 -21.60 13.38
N ASP A 76 21.85 -22.13 13.18
CA ASP A 76 22.31 -22.67 11.89
C ASP A 76 22.32 -21.65 10.72
N GLY A 77 22.61 -20.36 11.01
CA GLY A 77 22.68 -19.28 10.01
C GLY A 77 21.55 -18.27 10.17
N LYS A 78 21.02 -17.72 9.06
CA LYS A 78 19.96 -16.67 9.08
C LYS A 78 18.57 -17.21 8.70
N ASP A 79 18.38 -18.52 8.53
CA ASP A 79 17.15 -19.13 7.96
C ASP A 79 16.25 -19.82 8.98
N VAL A 80 16.75 -20.08 10.19
CA VAL A 80 16.01 -20.78 11.24
C VAL A 80 16.08 -19.99 12.53
N ILE A 81 14.92 -19.77 13.16
CA ILE A 81 14.81 -19.17 14.50
C ILE A 81 14.41 -20.22 15.51
N GLN A 82 15.01 -20.18 16.69
CA GLN A 82 14.62 -20.99 17.84
C GLN A 82 13.77 -20.15 18.81
N LEU A 83 12.52 -20.59 19.02
CA LEU A 83 11.63 -20.07 20.06
C LEU A 83 11.39 -21.20 21.07
N GLY A 84 11.99 -21.10 22.26
CA GLY A 84 12.00 -22.18 23.24
C GLY A 84 12.68 -23.44 22.71
N ASN A 85 11.96 -24.57 22.73
CA ASN A 85 12.47 -25.86 22.24
C ASN A 85 12.22 -26.09 20.74
N HIS A 86 11.57 -25.15 20.06
CA HIS A 86 11.12 -25.32 18.68
C HIS A 86 11.90 -24.44 17.71
N ARG A 87 12.20 -25.00 16.54
CA ARG A 87 12.87 -24.32 15.43
C ARG A 87 11.86 -23.98 14.35
N PHE A 88 11.95 -22.80 13.75
CA PHE A 88 11.05 -22.30 12.72
C PHE A 88 11.82 -21.79 11.51
N SER A 89 11.36 -22.13 10.31
CA SER A 89 11.92 -21.56 9.08
C SER A 89 11.44 -20.13 8.89
N VAL A 90 12.35 -19.20 8.66
CA VAL A 90 12.05 -17.78 8.44
C VAL A 90 11.79 -17.52 6.96
N ASN A 91 10.72 -16.80 6.62
CA ASN A 91 10.56 -16.29 5.26
C ASN A 91 11.32 -14.97 5.11
N ARG A 92 12.19 -14.89 4.10
CA ARG A 92 12.92 -13.65 3.77
C ARG A 92 12.37 -12.93 2.54
N GLN A 93 11.41 -13.52 1.85
CA GLN A 93 10.78 -12.86 0.70
C GLN A 93 9.98 -11.67 1.19
N GLU A 94 10.25 -10.50 0.62
CA GLU A 94 9.40 -9.34 0.85
C GLU A 94 8.02 -9.55 0.25
N LEU A 95 7.01 -8.98 0.90
CA LEU A 95 5.64 -9.00 0.44
C LEU A 95 5.49 -8.06 -0.77
N GLU A 96 5.82 -8.57 -1.95
CA GLU A 96 5.81 -7.81 -3.22
C GLU A 96 4.76 -8.34 -4.19
N LEU A 97 4.09 -7.41 -4.88
CA LEU A 97 3.09 -7.72 -5.89
C LEU A 97 3.76 -7.82 -7.26
N SER A 98 3.48 -8.90 -7.97
CA SER A 98 4.02 -9.18 -9.31
C SER A 98 2.91 -9.64 -10.26
N ILE A 99 3.16 -9.59 -11.56
CA ILE A 99 2.27 -10.17 -12.57
C ILE A 99 2.91 -11.44 -13.11
N VAL A 100 2.18 -12.55 -13.08
CA VAL A 100 2.63 -13.86 -13.53
C VAL A 100 1.67 -14.43 -14.59
N PRO A 101 2.19 -15.04 -15.67
CA PRO A 101 1.36 -15.74 -16.64
C PRO A 101 0.93 -17.11 -16.10
N ARG A 102 -0.37 -17.43 -16.21
CA ARG A 102 -0.93 -18.73 -15.83
C ARG A 102 -2.11 -19.08 -16.74
N ASP A 103 -2.09 -20.28 -17.30
CA ASP A 103 -3.16 -20.81 -18.19
C ASP A 103 -3.52 -19.84 -19.35
N GLY A 104 -2.52 -19.12 -19.89
CA GLY A 104 -2.70 -18.15 -20.99
C GLY A 104 -3.36 -16.83 -20.58
N THR A 105 -3.44 -16.55 -19.28
CA THR A 105 -3.96 -15.31 -18.68
C THR A 105 -2.94 -14.71 -17.72
N MET A 106 -2.99 -13.40 -17.50
CA MET A 106 -2.09 -12.72 -16.55
C MET A 106 -2.76 -12.57 -15.19
N TRP A 107 -2.02 -12.91 -14.14
CA TRP A 107 -2.49 -12.89 -12.76
C TRP A 107 -1.60 -11.99 -11.91
N LEU A 108 -2.21 -11.23 -11.01
CA LEU A 108 -1.51 -10.59 -9.91
C LEU A 108 -1.20 -11.64 -8.84
N HIS A 109 0.05 -11.67 -8.41
CA HIS A 109 0.54 -12.60 -7.39
C HIS A 109 1.31 -11.85 -6.33
N LEU A 110 0.97 -12.12 -5.06
CA LEU A 110 1.67 -11.57 -3.91
C LEU A 110 2.70 -12.59 -3.42
N ALA A 111 3.98 -12.24 -3.57
CA ALA A 111 5.10 -13.12 -3.26
C ALA A 111 5.06 -13.61 -1.80
N GLY A 112 5.41 -14.87 -1.59
CA GLY A 112 5.39 -15.51 -0.27
C GLY A 112 4.00 -15.94 0.22
N THR A 113 2.94 -15.77 -0.58
CA THR A 113 1.56 -16.15 -0.23
C THR A 113 0.92 -17.00 -1.33
N ASN A 114 -0.30 -17.49 -1.11
CA ASN A 114 -1.11 -18.16 -2.14
C ASN A 114 -2.09 -17.22 -2.84
N TYR A 115 -1.89 -15.90 -2.74
CA TYR A 115 -2.75 -14.92 -3.37
C TYR A 115 -2.55 -14.90 -4.89
N PHE A 116 -3.64 -15.10 -5.63
CA PHE A 116 -3.70 -14.96 -7.08
C PHE A 116 -5.01 -14.25 -7.47
N GLU A 117 -4.90 -13.17 -8.23
CA GLU A 117 -6.06 -12.44 -8.76
C GLU A 117 -5.93 -12.25 -10.28
N PRO A 118 -6.93 -12.68 -11.08
CA PRO A 118 -6.85 -12.54 -12.52
C PRO A 118 -7.01 -11.07 -12.92
N ILE A 119 -6.18 -10.60 -13.85
CA ILE A 119 -6.27 -9.23 -14.34
C ILE A 119 -7.44 -9.12 -15.32
N ARG A 120 -8.42 -8.26 -14.98
CA ARG A 120 -9.64 -8.03 -15.77
C ARG A 120 -9.67 -6.68 -16.49
N ASP A 121 -8.62 -5.87 -16.35
CA ASP A 121 -8.53 -4.56 -16.99
C ASP A 121 -8.52 -4.70 -18.52
N GLU A 122 -9.57 -4.23 -19.20
CA GLU A 122 -9.74 -4.39 -20.65
C GLU A 122 -8.57 -3.76 -21.43
N ALA A 123 -8.04 -2.65 -20.92
CA ALA A 123 -6.92 -1.97 -21.51
C ALA A 123 -5.66 -2.86 -21.44
N PHE A 124 -5.35 -3.46 -20.30
CA PHE A 124 -4.26 -4.43 -20.19
C PHE A 124 -4.49 -5.66 -21.09
N LEU A 125 -5.72 -6.19 -21.13
CA LEU A 125 -6.08 -7.34 -21.97
C LEU A 125 -5.94 -7.07 -23.48
N SER A 126 -6.10 -5.82 -23.93
CA SER A 126 -5.88 -5.44 -25.33
C SER A 126 -4.43 -5.61 -25.80
N THR A 127 -3.48 -5.83 -24.88
CA THR A 127 -2.05 -6.00 -25.19
C THR A 127 -1.63 -7.49 -25.28
N ARG A 128 -2.58 -8.41 -25.35
CA ARG A 128 -2.33 -9.86 -25.34
C ARG A 128 -1.34 -10.35 -26.39
N GLU A 129 -1.30 -9.71 -27.57
CA GLU A 129 -0.41 -10.10 -28.67
C GLU A 129 1.08 -9.95 -28.34
N VAL A 130 1.43 -9.12 -27.35
CA VAL A 130 2.81 -8.80 -26.98
C VAL A 130 3.23 -9.37 -25.62
N TRP A 131 2.37 -10.17 -24.97
CA TRP A 131 2.66 -10.73 -23.64
C TRP A 131 3.84 -11.71 -23.62
N ASP A 132 4.07 -12.41 -24.72
CA ASP A 132 5.17 -13.37 -24.87
C ASP A 132 6.47 -12.69 -25.34
N LEU A 133 6.45 -11.36 -25.58
CA LEU A 133 7.66 -10.61 -25.91
C LEU A 133 8.44 -10.32 -24.63
N GLU A 134 9.71 -10.71 -24.61
CA GLU A 134 10.61 -10.38 -23.50
C GLU A 134 11.22 -8.97 -23.66
N ILE A 135 11.42 -8.53 -24.89
CA ILE A 135 12.06 -7.27 -25.26
C ILE A 135 11.36 -6.63 -26.46
N VAL A 136 11.45 -5.30 -26.56
CA VAL A 136 10.79 -4.51 -27.62
C VAL A 136 11.40 -4.70 -29.01
N SER A 137 12.62 -5.21 -29.09
CA SER A 137 13.44 -5.27 -30.31
C SER A 137 13.45 -6.64 -30.99
N GLU A 138 12.76 -7.64 -30.42
CA GLU A 138 12.81 -9.01 -30.92
C GLU A 138 11.48 -9.75 -30.81
N ASN A 139 11.15 -10.51 -31.84
CA ASN A 139 10.14 -11.57 -31.81
C ASN A 139 10.58 -12.69 -32.77
N ARG A 140 9.81 -13.76 -32.94
CA ARG A 140 10.18 -14.87 -33.83
C ARG A 140 10.47 -14.47 -35.30
N ALA A 141 9.95 -13.33 -35.75
CA ALA A 141 10.07 -12.82 -37.12
C ALA A 141 10.96 -11.56 -37.23
N VAL A 142 11.42 -10.97 -36.13
CA VAL A 142 12.23 -9.74 -36.09
C VAL A 142 13.37 -9.99 -35.12
N TYR A 143 14.58 -10.02 -35.64
CA TYR A 143 15.80 -10.18 -34.84
C TYR A 143 16.30 -8.82 -34.32
N ARG A 144 16.89 -8.80 -33.11
CA ARG A 144 17.48 -7.58 -32.50
C ARG A 144 18.35 -6.79 -33.45
N ALA A 145 19.26 -7.45 -34.17
CA ALA A 145 20.16 -6.75 -35.08
C ALA A 145 19.43 -6.14 -36.29
N GLU A 146 18.32 -6.72 -36.74
CA GLU A 146 17.48 -6.11 -37.78
C GLU A 146 16.83 -4.83 -37.28
N TYR A 147 16.28 -4.87 -36.06
CA TYR A 147 15.65 -3.71 -35.44
C TYR A 147 16.66 -2.57 -35.25
N LEU A 148 17.87 -2.87 -34.76
CA LEU A 148 18.96 -1.91 -34.61
C LEU A 148 19.40 -1.32 -35.96
N ALA A 149 19.60 -2.17 -36.96
CA ALA A 149 19.98 -1.73 -38.31
C ALA A 149 18.90 -0.86 -38.97
N TRP A 150 17.63 -1.20 -38.76
CA TRP A 150 16.50 -0.41 -39.23
C TRP A 150 16.45 0.97 -38.59
N GLN A 151 16.55 1.03 -37.25
CA GLN A 151 16.60 2.30 -36.52
C GLN A 151 17.80 3.16 -36.95
N TRP A 152 18.97 2.54 -37.17
CA TRP A 152 20.15 3.24 -37.67
C TRP A 152 19.92 3.85 -39.05
N LEU A 153 19.35 3.10 -40.00
CA LEU A 153 19.02 3.66 -41.32
C LEU A 153 18.04 4.84 -41.19
N ARG A 154 17.00 4.73 -40.34
CA ARG A 154 16.06 5.84 -40.12
C ARG A 154 16.77 7.08 -39.58
N ASP A 155 17.72 6.91 -38.66
CA ASP A 155 18.52 8.02 -38.13
C ASP A 155 19.34 8.69 -39.24
N LEU A 156 20.05 7.92 -40.06
CA LEU A 156 20.81 8.44 -41.21
C LEU A 156 19.91 9.19 -42.21
N GLU A 157 18.73 8.67 -42.52
CA GLU A 157 17.78 9.36 -43.41
C GLU A 157 17.31 10.72 -42.88
N THR A 158 17.17 10.87 -41.56
CA THR A 158 16.82 12.18 -40.97
C THR A 158 17.94 13.20 -41.12
N GLN A 159 19.19 12.75 -41.18
CA GLN A 159 20.37 13.57 -41.42
C GLN A 159 20.59 13.85 -42.91
N GLY A 160 20.05 13.01 -43.79
CA GLY A 160 20.03 13.17 -45.24
C GLY A 160 20.94 12.19 -45.99
N ASP A 161 20.83 12.18 -47.32
CA ASP A 161 21.56 11.26 -48.20
C ASP A 161 23.08 11.31 -48.00
N GLU A 162 23.65 12.48 -47.69
CA GLU A 162 25.08 12.66 -47.41
C GLU A 162 25.55 11.85 -46.19
N ALA A 163 24.69 11.67 -45.18
CA ALA A 163 25.02 10.88 -44.00
C ALA A 163 25.07 9.38 -44.34
N ILE A 164 24.19 8.92 -45.23
CA ILE A 164 24.22 7.54 -45.72
C ILE A 164 25.49 7.31 -46.57
N ASP A 165 25.84 8.25 -47.43
CA ASP A 165 27.07 8.16 -48.24
C ASP A 165 28.32 8.18 -47.35
N ALA A 166 28.34 9.01 -46.30
CA ALA A 166 29.42 9.03 -45.31
C ALA A 166 29.54 7.72 -44.53
N TRP A 167 28.40 7.11 -44.15
CA TRP A 167 28.36 5.79 -43.53
C TRP A 167 28.95 4.71 -44.45
N LEU A 168 28.55 4.68 -45.72
CA LEU A 168 29.03 3.72 -46.71
C LEU A 168 30.51 3.92 -47.07
N ALA A 169 31.03 5.14 -46.95
CA ALA A 169 32.45 5.45 -47.15
C ALA A 169 33.33 5.14 -45.94
N SER A 170 32.74 4.99 -44.74
CA SER A 170 33.47 4.71 -43.50
C SER A 170 34.03 3.29 -43.49
N ASP A 171 35.15 3.07 -42.80
CA ASP A 171 35.69 1.72 -42.60
C ASP A 171 34.87 0.90 -41.58
N GLU A 172 35.13 -0.41 -41.51
CA GLU A 172 34.38 -1.34 -40.67
C GLU A 172 34.53 -1.02 -39.16
N GLU A 173 35.71 -0.55 -38.73
CA GLU A 173 35.95 -0.18 -37.33
C GLU A 173 35.13 1.05 -36.93
N ALA A 174 35.11 2.09 -37.77
CA ALA A 174 34.30 3.28 -37.56
C ALA A 174 32.80 2.96 -37.55
N ARG A 175 32.34 2.10 -38.46
CA ARG A 175 30.94 1.63 -38.50
C ARG A 175 30.55 0.89 -37.23
N THR A 176 31.43 0.00 -36.76
CA THR A 176 31.21 -0.76 -35.53
C THR A 176 31.14 0.15 -34.32
N GLU A 177 32.02 1.15 -34.22
CA GLU A 177 32.01 2.08 -33.10
C GLU A 177 30.76 2.98 -33.13
N ALA A 178 30.34 3.45 -34.30
CA ALA A 178 29.09 4.22 -34.43
C ALA A 178 27.85 3.42 -33.99
N ILE A 179 27.72 2.15 -34.42
CA ILE A 179 26.62 1.28 -33.97
C ILE A 179 26.71 1.00 -32.47
N ARG A 180 27.91 0.82 -31.90
CA ARG A 180 28.07 0.63 -30.45
C ARG A 180 27.62 1.86 -29.65
N GLN A 181 27.97 3.05 -30.13
CA GLN A 181 27.54 4.31 -29.51
C GLN A 181 26.01 4.49 -29.63
N PHE A 182 25.44 4.11 -30.76
CA PHE A 182 23.99 4.13 -30.98
C PHE A 182 23.26 3.09 -30.09
N MET A 183 23.85 1.93 -29.88
CA MET A 183 23.33 0.84 -29.04
C MET A 183 23.39 1.18 -27.54
N ALA A 184 24.42 1.89 -27.08
CA ALA A 184 24.68 2.14 -25.65
C ALA A 184 23.52 2.74 -24.83
N PRO A 185 22.77 3.77 -25.29
CA PRO A 185 21.64 4.30 -24.55
C PRO A 185 20.39 3.39 -24.57
N ARG A 186 20.35 2.35 -25.42
CA ARG A 186 19.18 1.50 -25.70
C ARG A 186 19.18 0.20 -24.89
N TYR A 187 19.48 0.28 -23.60
CA TYR A 187 19.59 -0.91 -22.74
C TYR A 187 18.29 -1.75 -22.66
N ARG A 188 17.12 -1.12 -22.84
CA ARG A 188 15.80 -1.80 -22.83
C ARG A 188 15.57 -2.70 -24.06
N GLU A 189 16.38 -2.53 -25.10
CA GLU A 189 16.31 -3.30 -26.35
C GLU A 189 17.21 -4.57 -26.29
N GLY A 190 17.84 -4.87 -25.15
CA GLY A 190 18.42 -6.19 -24.89
C GLY A 190 19.63 -6.58 -25.76
N TYR A 191 20.41 -5.62 -26.26
CA TYR A 191 21.56 -5.91 -27.11
C TYR A 191 22.76 -6.50 -26.36
N THR A 192 23.58 -7.24 -27.10
CA THR A 192 24.75 -7.98 -26.60
C THR A 192 25.96 -7.52 -27.39
N LYS A 193 26.88 -6.83 -26.70
CA LYS A 193 28.10 -6.31 -27.31
C LYS A 193 28.97 -7.46 -27.83
N GLY A 194 29.48 -7.34 -29.06
CA GLY A 194 30.26 -8.36 -29.76
C GLY A 194 29.43 -9.29 -30.65
N VAL A 195 28.11 -9.34 -30.48
CA VAL A 195 27.19 -10.15 -31.29
C VAL A 195 26.27 -9.23 -32.09
N HIS A 196 25.38 -8.53 -31.39
CA HIS A 196 24.33 -7.72 -32.00
C HIS A 196 24.89 -6.46 -32.70
N ASP A 197 25.99 -5.89 -32.22
CA ASP A 197 26.67 -4.76 -32.87
C ASP A 197 27.29 -5.17 -34.22
N ARG A 198 27.95 -6.33 -34.28
CA ARG A 198 28.54 -6.86 -35.53
C ARG A 198 27.48 -7.22 -36.55
N ASP A 199 26.46 -7.97 -36.13
CA ASP A 199 25.34 -8.35 -36.99
C ASP A 199 24.61 -7.11 -37.52
N ALA A 200 24.40 -6.10 -36.67
CA ALA A 200 23.77 -4.86 -37.07
C ALA A 200 24.63 -4.05 -38.05
N VAL A 201 25.96 -4.06 -37.94
CA VAL A 201 26.85 -3.43 -38.94
C VAL A 201 26.69 -4.09 -40.31
N ASN A 202 26.66 -5.44 -40.36
CA ASN A 202 26.49 -6.20 -41.59
C ASN A 202 25.13 -5.88 -42.25
N LEU A 203 24.05 -5.94 -41.45
CA LEU A 203 22.69 -5.63 -41.89
C LEU A 203 22.55 -4.17 -42.31
N ALA A 204 22.98 -3.22 -41.48
CA ALA A 204 22.85 -1.78 -41.73
C ALA A 204 23.66 -1.33 -42.95
N THR A 205 24.85 -1.91 -43.15
CA THR A 205 25.65 -1.67 -44.35
C THR A 205 24.89 -2.11 -45.59
N LYS A 206 24.46 -3.38 -45.64
CA LYS A 206 23.77 -3.89 -46.82
C LYS A 206 22.44 -3.18 -47.08
N LEU A 207 21.71 -2.87 -46.00
CA LEU A 207 20.47 -2.12 -46.03
C LEU A 207 20.69 -0.70 -46.58
N ALA A 208 21.73 0.01 -46.14
CA ALA A 208 22.08 1.34 -46.63
C ALA A 208 22.54 1.34 -48.10
N GLU A 209 23.34 0.34 -48.51
CA GLU A 209 23.77 0.16 -49.91
C GLU A 209 22.57 0.02 -50.84
N VAL A 210 21.68 -0.93 -50.52
CA VAL A 210 20.48 -1.17 -51.34
C VAL A 210 19.54 0.02 -51.29
N HIS A 211 19.36 0.66 -50.12
CA HIS A 211 18.54 1.87 -50.00
C HIS A 211 19.02 3.01 -50.91
N ARG A 212 20.33 3.25 -51.00
CA ARG A 212 20.90 4.29 -51.87
C ARG A 212 20.81 3.93 -53.34
N GLN A 213 21.08 2.67 -53.71
CA GLN A 213 21.06 2.23 -55.10
C GLN A 213 19.63 2.13 -55.67
N ALA A 214 18.68 1.65 -54.86
CA ALA A 214 17.30 1.42 -55.28
C ALA A 214 16.60 2.70 -55.76
N GLY A 215 16.92 3.86 -55.18
CA GLY A 215 16.20 5.11 -55.48
C GLY A 215 14.69 4.90 -55.29
N LEU A 216 13.88 5.16 -56.32
CA LEU A 216 12.42 4.95 -56.27
C LEU A 216 12.00 3.47 -56.20
N LEU A 217 12.88 2.51 -56.47
CA LEU A 217 12.59 1.07 -56.25
C LEU A 217 12.53 0.67 -54.78
N ARG A 218 12.85 1.58 -53.85
CA ARG A 218 12.72 1.34 -52.40
C ARG A 218 11.26 1.29 -51.92
N PHE A 219 10.34 1.81 -52.73
CA PHE A 219 8.90 1.71 -52.50
C PHE A 219 8.40 0.37 -53.05
N GLY A 220 7.31 -0.19 -52.53
CA GLY A 220 6.81 -1.48 -53.04
C GLY A 220 6.10 -1.33 -54.40
N PRO A 221 5.96 -2.41 -55.18
CA PRO A 221 5.28 -2.37 -56.47
C PRO A 221 3.82 -1.91 -56.39
N GLY A 222 3.11 -2.29 -55.32
CA GLY A 222 1.72 -1.86 -55.09
C GLY A 222 1.62 -0.36 -54.80
N GLU A 223 2.51 0.17 -53.97
CA GLU A 223 2.57 1.60 -53.66
C GLU A 223 2.89 2.44 -54.90
N ARG A 224 3.84 1.98 -55.74
CA ARG A 224 4.12 2.61 -57.03
C ARG A 224 2.91 2.57 -57.95
N ALA A 225 2.27 1.41 -58.08
CA ALA A 225 1.10 1.26 -58.94
C ALA A 225 -0.07 2.16 -58.50
N LEU A 226 -0.37 2.22 -57.20
CA LEU A 226 -1.41 3.10 -56.65
C LEU A 226 -1.12 4.58 -56.94
N ALA A 227 0.11 5.02 -56.70
CA ALA A 227 0.54 6.38 -56.97
C ALA A 227 0.41 6.77 -58.45
N LEU A 228 0.93 5.92 -59.33
CA LEU A 228 0.92 6.17 -60.78
C LEU A 228 -0.49 6.07 -61.37
N LEU A 229 -1.33 5.19 -60.85
CA LEU A 229 -2.72 5.06 -61.28
C LEU A 229 -3.53 6.29 -60.90
N TRP A 230 -3.36 6.78 -59.66
CA TRP A 230 -4.00 8.02 -59.24
C TRP A 230 -3.52 9.22 -60.05
N GLN A 231 -2.23 9.28 -60.38
CA GLN A 231 -1.70 10.31 -61.27
C GLN A 231 -2.32 10.22 -62.66
N ALA A 232 -2.58 9.02 -63.19
CA ALA A 232 -3.20 8.83 -64.50
C ALA A 232 -4.66 9.33 -64.55
N THR A 233 -5.36 9.42 -63.42
CA THR A 233 -6.70 10.02 -63.34
C THR A 233 -6.68 11.55 -63.26
N TRP A 234 -5.52 12.19 -63.25
CA TRP A 234 -5.43 13.65 -63.17
C TRP A 234 -5.74 14.28 -64.53
N ASP A 235 -6.89 14.95 -64.62
CA ASP A 235 -7.25 15.73 -65.79
C ASP A 235 -6.39 17.02 -65.89
N ALA A 236 -5.94 17.35 -67.10
CA ALA A 236 -5.23 18.59 -67.40
C ALA A 236 -6.12 19.83 -67.23
N GLU A 237 -7.45 19.67 -67.32
CA GLU A 237 -8.43 20.74 -67.11
C GLU A 237 -8.82 20.91 -65.63
N ASP A 238 -8.55 19.91 -64.77
CA ASP A 238 -8.80 20.03 -63.33
C ASP A 238 -7.80 20.99 -62.67
N SER A 239 -8.35 22.06 -62.10
CA SER A 239 -7.59 23.14 -61.46
C SER A 239 -6.85 22.71 -60.19
N ALA A 240 -7.25 21.61 -59.54
CA ALA A 240 -6.66 21.14 -58.28
C ALA A 240 -5.39 20.31 -58.51
N THR A 241 -5.47 19.26 -59.34
CA THR A 241 -4.34 18.38 -59.70
C THR A 241 -3.26 19.17 -60.45
N SER A 242 -3.65 20.01 -61.42
CA SER A 242 -2.74 20.92 -62.12
C SER A 242 -2.02 21.91 -61.18
N ARG A 243 -2.68 22.35 -60.12
CA ARG A 243 -2.07 23.22 -59.09
C ARG A 243 -1.06 22.44 -58.25
N MET A 244 -1.38 21.21 -57.88
CA MET A 244 -0.47 20.34 -57.12
C MET A 244 0.81 20.06 -57.91
N THR A 245 0.70 19.63 -59.17
CA THR A 245 1.86 19.38 -60.04
C THR A 245 2.77 20.61 -60.13
N ARG A 246 2.18 21.80 -60.36
CA ARG A 246 2.95 23.06 -60.41
C ARG A 246 3.65 23.40 -59.10
N LYS A 247 3.00 23.16 -57.95
CA LYS A 247 3.61 23.37 -56.62
C LYS A 247 4.81 22.43 -56.41
N LEU A 248 4.67 21.17 -56.79
CA LEU A 248 5.74 20.17 -56.67
C LEU A 248 6.90 20.45 -57.62
N THR A 249 6.63 20.83 -58.88
CA THR A 249 7.69 21.24 -59.82
C THR A 249 8.45 22.47 -59.29
N ALA A 250 7.75 23.47 -58.76
CA ALA A 250 8.39 24.64 -58.15
C ALA A 250 9.23 24.28 -56.91
N PHE A 251 8.75 23.32 -56.11
CA PHE A 251 9.50 22.78 -54.98
C PHE A 251 10.77 22.03 -55.42
N GLY A 252 10.70 21.22 -56.47
CA GLY A 252 11.86 20.54 -57.07
C GLY A 252 12.94 21.53 -57.52
N GLN A 253 12.55 22.61 -58.20
CA GLN A 253 13.46 23.70 -58.61
C GLN A 253 14.06 24.44 -57.41
N MET A 254 13.25 24.72 -56.37
CA MET A 254 13.75 25.33 -55.13
C MET A 254 14.84 24.46 -54.49
N ARG A 255 14.66 23.14 -54.45
CA ARG A 255 15.61 22.19 -53.83
C ARG A 255 17.00 22.23 -54.49
N GLN A 256 17.07 22.51 -55.79
CA GLN A 256 18.36 22.66 -56.50
C GLN A 256 19.15 23.90 -56.03
N GLY A 257 18.46 24.93 -55.51
CA GLY A 257 19.09 26.16 -54.99
C GLY A 257 19.18 26.24 -53.45
N PHE A 258 18.31 25.54 -52.72
CA PHE A 258 18.19 25.62 -51.25
C PHE A 258 17.92 24.23 -50.62
N PRO A 259 18.97 23.51 -50.19
CA PRO A 259 18.85 22.11 -49.75
C PRO A 259 18.16 21.85 -48.38
N GLY A 260 17.73 22.89 -47.65
CA GLY A 260 17.27 22.78 -46.24
C GLY A 260 15.76 22.61 -45.99
N ALA A 261 14.93 22.24 -46.97
CA ALA A 261 13.46 22.35 -46.90
C ALA A 261 12.69 21.10 -46.38
N ALA A 262 13.20 20.39 -45.37
CA ALA A 262 12.60 19.13 -44.89
C ALA A 262 11.16 19.29 -44.33
N ALA A 263 10.85 20.43 -43.69
CA ALA A 263 9.52 20.70 -43.14
C ALA A 263 8.46 20.95 -44.24
N ILE A 264 8.86 21.58 -45.35
CA ILE A 264 7.98 21.88 -46.48
C ILE A 264 7.61 20.60 -47.24
N ARG A 265 8.55 19.65 -47.37
CA ARG A 265 8.30 18.31 -47.93
C ARG A 265 7.15 17.60 -47.22
N ARG A 266 7.12 17.64 -45.88
CA ARG A 266 6.13 16.90 -45.09
C ARG A 266 4.70 17.34 -45.42
N GLY A 267 4.45 18.63 -45.57
CA GLY A 267 3.13 19.15 -45.92
C GLY A 267 2.63 18.66 -47.29
N TYR A 268 3.52 18.56 -48.28
CA TYR A 268 3.16 18.01 -49.61
C TYR A 268 2.84 16.52 -49.57
N VAL A 269 3.67 15.73 -48.88
CA VAL A 269 3.46 14.29 -48.75
C VAL A 269 2.15 14.00 -47.99
N GLU A 270 1.82 14.76 -46.95
CA GLU A 270 0.55 14.63 -46.22
C GLU A 270 -0.67 14.97 -47.09
N GLU A 271 -0.59 16.00 -47.94
CA GLU A 271 -1.66 16.36 -48.88
C GLU A 271 -1.88 15.25 -49.92
N LEU A 272 -0.79 14.72 -50.49
CA LEU A 272 -0.85 13.58 -51.44
C LEU A 272 -1.36 12.30 -50.79
N ALA A 273 -0.92 11.99 -49.56
CA ALA A 273 -1.34 10.79 -48.82
C ALA A 273 -2.84 10.79 -48.55
N ARG A 274 -3.44 11.95 -48.25
CA ARG A 274 -4.89 12.07 -48.06
C ARG A 274 -5.65 11.77 -49.35
N GLY A 275 -5.20 12.31 -50.48
CA GLY A 275 -5.81 12.06 -51.79
C GLY A 275 -5.69 10.59 -52.21
N LEU A 276 -4.52 9.98 -52.01
CA LEU A 276 -4.29 8.56 -52.28
C LEU A 276 -5.10 7.64 -51.38
N ALA A 277 -5.31 8.01 -50.12
CA ALA A 277 -6.15 7.24 -49.20
C ALA A 277 -7.62 7.23 -49.63
N GLU A 278 -8.14 8.35 -50.13
CA GLU A 278 -9.49 8.46 -50.70
C GLU A 278 -9.61 7.67 -52.01
N PHE A 279 -8.62 7.81 -52.90
CA PHE A 279 -8.60 7.11 -54.18
C PHE A 279 -8.43 5.59 -54.06
N ARG A 280 -7.71 5.09 -53.04
CA ARG A 280 -7.46 3.65 -52.87
C ARG A 280 -8.75 2.81 -52.84
N GLY A 281 -9.86 3.35 -52.33
CA GLY A 281 -11.16 2.67 -52.34
C GLY A 281 -11.78 2.49 -53.74
N GLN A 282 -11.24 3.19 -54.74
CA GLN A 282 -11.67 3.17 -56.14
C GLN A 282 -10.70 2.40 -57.04
N ALA A 283 -9.65 1.77 -56.49
CA ALA A 283 -8.61 1.07 -57.24
C ALA A 283 -8.54 -0.42 -56.85
N PRO A 284 -9.36 -1.30 -57.45
CA PRO A 284 -9.40 -2.71 -57.10
C PRO A 284 -8.07 -3.43 -57.31
N GLY A 285 -7.67 -4.25 -56.34
CA GLY A 285 -6.39 -4.97 -56.33
C GLY A 285 -5.21 -4.17 -55.79
N LEU A 286 -5.42 -2.94 -55.30
CA LEU A 286 -4.41 -2.08 -54.65
C LEU A 286 -4.77 -1.75 -53.20
N GLU A 287 -5.67 -2.52 -52.58
CA GLU A 287 -6.21 -2.26 -51.24
C GLU A 287 -5.13 -2.38 -50.15
N GLU A 288 -4.14 -3.26 -50.34
CA GLU A 288 -3.05 -3.49 -49.39
C GLU A 288 -1.90 -2.47 -49.51
N ALA A 289 -1.91 -1.60 -50.54
CA ALA A 289 -0.86 -0.60 -50.72
C ALA A 289 -0.95 0.52 -49.65
N ASP A 290 0.21 0.91 -49.10
CA ASP A 290 0.30 2.01 -48.13
C ASP A 290 0.24 3.38 -48.82
N SER A 291 -0.83 4.13 -48.58
CA SER A 291 -1.06 5.46 -49.16
C SER A 291 0.03 6.47 -48.79
N ASN A 292 0.68 6.36 -47.63
CA ASN A 292 1.78 7.26 -47.25
C ASN A 292 3.04 6.98 -48.05
N LEU A 293 3.37 5.71 -48.27
CA LEU A 293 4.51 5.31 -49.09
C LEU A 293 4.26 5.61 -50.57
N ALA A 294 3.04 5.39 -51.05
CA ALA A 294 2.61 5.80 -52.39
C ALA A 294 2.73 7.32 -52.58
N ALA A 295 2.34 8.11 -51.56
CA ALA A 295 2.45 9.57 -51.60
C ALA A 295 3.90 10.05 -51.60
N GLU A 296 4.75 9.43 -50.79
CA GLU A 296 6.17 9.75 -50.76
C GLU A 296 6.84 9.37 -52.09
N TYR A 297 6.50 8.22 -52.67
CA TYR A 297 6.93 7.84 -54.01
C TYR A 297 6.48 8.87 -55.05
N LEU A 298 5.18 9.20 -55.10
CA LEU A 298 4.62 10.15 -56.07
C LEU A 298 5.25 11.54 -55.92
N PHE A 299 5.51 11.96 -54.68
CA PHE A 299 6.23 13.20 -54.41
C PHE A 299 7.61 13.20 -55.07
N TYR A 300 8.41 12.14 -54.86
CA TYR A 300 9.74 12.05 -55.45
C TYR A 300 9.72 11.91 -56.98
N GLU A 301 8.74 11.18 -57.51
CA GLU A 301 8.49 11.05 -58.95
C GLU A 301 8.18 12.42 -59.60
N LEU A 302 7.32 13.23 -58.97
CA LEU A 302 6.86 14.50 -59.54
C LEU A 302 7.87 15.67 -59.42
N ILE A 303 8.75 15.64 -58.41
CA ILE A 303 9.80 16.68 -58.27
C ILE A 303 10.99 16.44 -59.22
N ASP A 304 11.17 15.21 -59.70
CA ASP A 304 12.21 14.83 -60.66
C ASP A 304 11.66 13.83 -61.71
N PRO A 305 10.85 14.32 -62.67
CA PRO A 305 10.14 13.45 -63.62
C PRO A 305 11.04 12.76 -64.65
N VAL A 306 12.33 13.09 -64.69
CA VAL A 306 13.32 12.42 -65.58
C VAL A 306 13.74 11.06 -64.99
N SER A 307 13.36 10.78 -63.74
CA SER A 307 13.86 9.65 -62.96
C SER A 307 12.93 8.44 -62.90
N MET A 308 11.87 8.37 -63.71
CA MET A 308 10.89 7.30 -63.68
C MET A 308 11.56 5.93 -63.67
N VAL A 309 11.07 5.01 -62.83
CA VAL A 309 11.70 3.70 -62.64
C VAL A 309 10.70 2.58 -62.84
N VAL A 310 11.13 1.56 -63.60
CA VAL A 310 10.41 0.29 -63.75
C VAL A 310 11.21 -0.82 -63.08
N SER A 311 10.58 -1.65 -62.24
CA SER A 311 11.26 -2.80 -61.65
C SER A 311 11.62 -3.86 -62.70
N PRO A 312 12.74 -4.61 -62.54
CA PRO A 312 13.12 -5.65 -63.49
C PRO A 312 12.04 -6.72 -63.70
N ARG A 313 11.33 -7.13 -62.62
CA ARG A 313 10.24 -8.11 -62.70
C ARG A 313 9.03 -7.56 -63.47
N ALA A 314 8.65 -6.30 -63.25
CA ALA A 314 7.57 -5.66 -64.02
C ALA A 314 7.95 -5.52 -65.50
N ALA A 315 9.20 -5.14 -65.80
CA ALA A 315 9.69 -5.04 -67.17
C ALA A 315 9.73 -6.41 -67.88
N GLU A 316 10.12 -7.48 -67.18
CA GLU A 316 10.08 -8.84 -67.71
C GLU A 316 8.64 -9.29 -67.97
N ALA A 317 7.72 -9.03 -67.04
CA ALA A 317 6.31 -9.31 -67.19
C ALA A 317 5.71 -8.62 -68.42
N LEU A 318 6.02 -7.35 -68.63
CA LEU A 318 5.59 -6.59 -69.82
C LEU A 318 6.15 -7.18 -71.10
N LYS A 319 7.45 -7.54 -71.14
CA LYS A 319 8.06 -8.19 -72.31
C LYS A 319 7.40 -9.52 -72.65
N ARG A 320 7.15 -10.36 -71.64
CA ARG A 320 6.46 -11.65 -71.80
C ARG A 320 5.02 -11.45 -72.28
N PHE A 321 4.30 -10.50 -71.69
CA PHE A 321 2.94 -10.16 -72.09
C PHE A 321 2.86 -9.67 -73.55
N GLN A 322 3.74 -8.74 -73.95
CA GLN A 322 3.83 -8.26 -75.34
C GLN A 322 4.16 -9.43 -76.29
N HIS A 323 5.09 -10.30 -75.92
CA HIS A 323 5.40 -11.49 -76.72
C HIS A 323 4.18 -12.43 -76.88
N ALA A 324 3.42 -12.64 -75.80
CA ALA A 324 2.20 -13.44 -75.81
C ALA A 324 1.11 -12.83 -76.70
N LEU A 325 0.92 -11.51 -76.64
CA LEU A 325 -0.02 -10.79 -77.51
C LEU A 325 0.36 -10.95 -78.99
N THR A 326 1.63 -10.74 -79.33
CA THR A 326 2.13 -10.82 -80.71
C THR A 326 2.05 -12.24 -81.25
N THR A 327 2.41 -13.24 -80.43
CA THR A 327 2.34 -14.66 -80.83
C THR A 327 0.91 -15.12 -81.07
N LYS A 328 -0.05 -14.63 -80.27
CA LYS A 328 -1.48 -14.94 -80.40
C LYS A 328 -2.24 -13.99 -81.34
N ARG A 329 -1.57 -12.96 -81.89
CA ARG A 329 -2.14 -11.89 -82.73
C ARG A 329 -3.29 -11.12 -82.07
N LEU A 330 -3.19 -10.91 -80.76
CA LEU A 330 -4.20 -10.21 -79.97
C LEU A 330 -3.88 -8.73 -79.75
N ASP A 331 -2.74 -8.23 -80.24
CA ASP A 331 -2.25 -6.87 -79.97
C ASP A 331 -3.28 -5.79 -80.35
N LYS A 332 -3.89 -5.91 -81.55
CA LYS A 332 -4.90 -4.95 -82.03
C LYS A 332 -6.19 -5.00 -81.21
N THR A 333 -6.61 -6.19 -80.78
CA THR A 333 -7.81 -6.38 -79.96
C THR A 333 -7.61 -5.81 -78.57
N PHE A 334 -6.45 -6.03 -77.98
CA PHE A 334 -6.10 -5.47 -76.68
C PHE A 334 -6.05 -3.93 -76.73
N LEU A 335 -5.36 -3.36 -77.73
CA LEU A 335 -5.30 -1.90 -77.89
C LEU A 335 -6.68 -1.27 -78.16
N SER A 336 -7.56 -1.91 -78.93
CA SER A 336 -8.92 -1.38 -79.13
C SER A 336 -9.74 -1.33 -77.84
N LEU A 337 -9.57 -2.33 -76.96
CA LEU A 337 -10.24 -2.34 -75.65
C LEU A 337 -9.75 -1.22 -74.74
N LEU A 338 -8.45 -0.92 -74.73
CA LEU A 338 -7.91 0.19 -73.95
C LEU A 338 -8.39 1.55 -74.49
N VAL A 339 -8.46 1.73 -75.81
CA VAL A 339 -8.94 2.97 -76.44
C VAL A 339 -10.44 3.20 -76.17
N GLU A 340 -11.25 2.14 -76.07
CA GLU A 340 -12.66 2.27 -75.68
C GLU A 340 -12.84 2.76 -74.24
N LEU A 341 -11.80 2.67 -73.41
CA LEU A 341 -11.79 3.03 -71.99
C LEU A 341 -10.94 4.27 -71.69
N ASP A 342 -10.58 5.09 -72.70
CA ASP A 342 -9.64 6.22 -72.55
C ASP A 342 -10.06 7.27 -71.50
N GLU A 343 -11.36 7.41 -71.24
CA GLU A 343 -11.90 8.31 -70.21
C GLU A 343 -11.89 7.72 -68.79
N ASP A 344 -11.50 6.45 -68.62
CA ASP A 344 -11.48 5.74 -67.34
C ASP A 344 -10.16 4.95 -67.13
N PRO A 345 -9.11 5.62 -66.60
CA PRO A 345 -7.82 4.98 -66.34
C PRO A 345 -7.88 3.81 -65.35
N VAL A 346 -8.87 3.80 -64.44
CA VAL A 346 -9.07 2.69 -63.49
C VAL A 346 -9.56 1.45 -64.24
N ALA A 347 -10.55 1.61 -65.12
CA ALA A 347 -11.02 0.52 -65.97
C ALA A 347 -9.92 0.01 -66.92
N GLN A 348 -9.12 0.92 -67.51
CA GLN A 348 -7.95 0.54 -68.31
C GLN A 348 -6.94 -0.30 -67.50
N PHE A 349 -6.66 0.10 -66.26
CA PHE A 349 -5.77 -0.62 -65.36
C PHE A 349 -6.27 -2.03 -65.05
N GLU A 350 -7.56 -2.19 -64.72
CA GLU A 350 -8.16 -3.50 -64.44
C GLU A 350 -8.04 -4.44 -65.63
N VAL A 351 -8.36 -3.94 -66.83
CA VAL A 351 -8.23 -4.71 -68.07
C VAL A 351 -6.76 -5.08 -68.31
N ALA A 352 -5.82 -4.15 -68.16
CA ALA A 352 -4.39 -4.42 -68.32
C ALA A 352 -3.90 -5.50 -67.33
N ARG A 353 -4.26 -5.37 -66.04
CA ARG A 353 -3.92 -6.32 -64.98
C ARG A 353 -4.44 -7.71 -65.29
N ASP A 354 -5.71 -7.84 -65.66
CA ASP A 354 -6.37 -9.12 -65.91
C ASP A 354 -5.81 -9.81 -67.15
N TRP A 355 -5.50 -9.06 -68.20
CA TRP A 355 -4.87 -9.58 -69.41
C TRP A 355 -3.42 -10.02 -69.18
N ILE A 356 -2.62 -9.24 -68.43
CA ILE A 356 -1.27 -9.63 -68.03
C ILE A 356 -1.32 -10.93 -67.21
N GLY A 357 -2.20 -10.99 -66.20
CA GLY A 357 -2.39 -12.18 -65.38
C GLY A 357 -2.75 -13.41 -66.22
N GLY A 358 -3.77 -13.29 -67.08
CA GLY A 358 -4.21 -14.38 -67.95
C GLY A 358 -3.14 -14.86 -68.93
N ALA A 359 -2.33 -13.96 -69.49
CA ALA A 359 -1.25 -14.32 -70.39
C ALA A 359 -0.12 -15.08 -69.68
N LEU A 360 0.36 -14.55 -68.56
CA LEU A 360 1.47 -15.12 -67.81
C LEU A 360 1.09 -16.46 -67.16
N ASP A 361 -0.12 -16.56 -66.60
CA ASP A 361 -0.61 -17.81 -65.99
C ASP A 361 -0.77 -18.91 -67.04
N THR A 362 -1.10 -18.56 -68.29
CA THR A 362 -1.20 -19.51 -69.40
C THR A 362 0.18 -20.01 -69.86
N GLU A 363 1.17 -19.12 -69.95
CA GLU A 363 2.56 -19.50 -70.27
C GLU A 363 3.17 -20.37 -69.17
N ASP A 364 2.99 -20.00 -67.90
CA ASP A 364 3.54 -20.74 -66.76
C ASP A 364 2.91 -22.14 -66.66
N ARG A 365 1.61 -22.29 -66.96
CA ARG A 365 0.95 -23.61 -67.08
C ARG A 365 1.49 -24.43 -68.25
N SER A 366 1.84 -23.80 -69.36
CA SER A 366 2.41 -24.50 -70.53
C SER A 366 3.86 -24.95 -70.33
N ASN A 367 4.64 -24.23 -69.50
CA ASN A 367 6.01 -24.58 -69.14
C ASN A 367 6.11 -25.56 -67.95
N ARG A 368 5.04 -25.76 -67.17
CA ARG A 368 4.96 -26.69 -66.03
C ARG A 368 4.51 -28.11 -66.39
N VAL A 369 4.89 -28.63 -67.56
CA VAL A 369 4.69 -30.07 -67.84
C VAL A 369 5.69 -30.88 -66.98
N GLY A 370 5.31 -31.18 -65.73
CA GLY A 370 6.04 -32.13 -64.87
C GLY A 370 6.17 -31.86 -63.36
N SER A 371 5.63 -30.77 -62.78
CA SER A 371 5.64 -30.61 -61.31
C SER A 371 4.23 -30.51 -60.72
N GLU A 372 3.87 -31.48 -59.88
CA GLU A 372 2.65 -31.55 -59.07
C GLU A 372 2.74 -30.58 -57.87
N THR A 373 2.83 -29.29 -58.14
CA THR A 373 2.65 -28.26 -57.11
C THR A 373 1.39 -27.49 -57.46
N GLU A 374 0.36 -27.63 -56.61
CA GLU A 374 -0.89 -26.90 -56.74
C GLU A 374 -0.62 -25.39 -56.92
N PRO A 375 -1.42 -24.68 -57.72
CA PRO A 375 -1.31 -23.24 -57.81
C PRO A 375 -1.62 -22.66 -56.43
N SER A 376 -0.60 -22.13 -55.74
CA SER A 376 -0.81 -21.30 -54.57
C SER A 376 -1.83 -20.22 -54.92
N SER A 377 -2.81 -20.05 -54.06
CA SER A 377 -3.92 -19.10 -54.14
C SER A 377 -3.61 -17.83 -54.94
N ILE A 378 -4.57 -17.44 -55.78
CA ILE A 378 -4.64 -16.23 -56.61
C ILE A 378 -4.42 -14.97 -55.75
N VAL A 379 -3.19 -14.70 -55.38
CA VAL A 379 -2.70 -13.40 -54.95
C VAL A 379 -1.94 -12.89 -56.17
N ALA A 380 -2.47 -11.87 -56.83
CA ALA A 380 -1.78 -11.25 -57.95
C ALA A 380 -0.40 -10.81 -57.47
N GLU A 381 0.68 -11.34 -58.06
CA GLU A 381 2.01 -10.95 -57.61
C GLU A 381 2.19 -9.43 -57.78
N PRO A 382 2.68 -8.69 -56.76
CA PRO A 382 2.61 -7.23 -56.72
C PRO A 382 3.23 -6.52 -57.94
N TRP A 383 4.24 -7.13 -58.57
CA TRP A 383 4.86 -6.59 -59.79
C TRP A 383 3.95 -6.63 -61.02
N ARG A 384 2.88 -7.44 -61.03
CA ARG A 384 1.85 -7.43 -62.09
C ARG A 384 1.05 -6.13 -62.07
N LEU A 385 0.82 -5.58 -60.88
CA LEU A 385 0.12 -4.31 -60.69
C LEU A 385 0.98 -3.16 -61.21
N GLU A 386 2.28 -3.17 -60.90
CA GLU A 386 3.25 -2.22 -61.46
C GLU A 386 3.32 -2.30 -62.99
N ALA A 387 3.38 -3.52 -63.54
CA ALA A 387 3.37 -3.73 -64.99
C ALA A 387 2.11 -3.14 -65.65
N ALA A 388 0.93 -3.42 -65.09
CA ALA A 388 -0.34 -2.93 -65.62
C ALA A 388 -0.41 -1.39 -65.67
N VAL A 389 0.07 -0.70 -64.63
CA VAL A 389 0.02 0.77 -64.59
C VAL A 389 0.99 1.41 -65.59
N HIS A 390 2.17 0.82 -65.84
CA HIS A 390 3.09 1.33 -66.84
C HIS A 390 2.58 1.12 -68.26
N LEU A 391 1.76 0.08 -68.48
CA LEU A 391 1.17 -0.21 -69.78
C LEU A 391 0.13 0.83 -70.20
N ILE A 392 -0.72 1.29 -69.27
CA ILE A 392 -1.79 2.25 -69.58
C ILE A 392 -1.26 3.69 -69.73
N ARG A 393 -0.12 4.01 -69.11
CA ARG A 393 0.51 5.33 -69.25
C ARG A 393 1.24 5.53 -70.58
N ASP A 394 1.37 4.48 -71.41
CA ASP A 394 2.17 4.44 -72.64
C ASP A 394 3.64 4.92 -72.46
N GLU A 395 4.14 4.83 -71.22
CA GLU A 395 5.45 5.33 -70.80
C GLU A 395 6.41 4.16 -70.48
N PHE A 396 6.39 3.08 -71.28
CA PHE A 396 7.35 1.99 -71.12
C PHE A 396 8.68 2.30 -71.82
N ASP A 397 9.62 2.92 -71.09
CA ASP A 397 11.00 3.07 -71.53
C ASP A 397 11.90 1.97 -70.95
N LEU A 398 12.55 1.20 -71.82
CA LEU A 398 13.55 0.21 -71.44
C LEU A 398 14.76 0.82 -70.71
N MET A 399 15.04 2.12 -70.94
CA MET A 399 16.11 2.86 -70.26
C MET A 399 15.73 3.28 -68.83
N ALA A 400 14.45 3.22 -68.46
CA ALA A 400 13.95 3.47 -67.10
C ALA A 400 14.05 2.23 -66.18
N VAL A 401 14.46 1.07 -66.70
CA VAL A 401 14.63 -0.15 -65.90
C VAL A 401 15.90 -0.05 -65.05
N LYS A 402 15.75 0.07 -63.73
CA LYS A 402 16.88 0.00 -62.80
C LYS A 402 17.14 -1.45 -62.37
N HIS A 403 18.30 -1.98 -62.72
CA HIS A 403 18.78 -3.27 -62.23
C HIS A 403 19.49 -3.07 -60.89
N VAL A 404 18.73 -3.14 -59.80
CA VAL A 404 19.26 -3.16 -58.42
C VAL A 404 18.94 -4.51 -57.81
N GLU A 405 19.97 -5.20 -57.33
CA GLU A 405 19.80 -6.43 -56.53
C GLU A 405 19.22 -6.05 -55.17
N THR A 406 17.93 -6.33 -54.98
CA THR A 406 17.20 -6.08 -53.73
C THR A 406 17.24 -7.26 -52.78
N GLU A 407 17.73 -8.41 -53.26
CA GLU A 407 17.90 -9.65 -52.52
C GLU A 407 19.41 -9.93 -52.35
N ALA A 408 19.84 -10.40 -51.18
CA ALA A 408 21.22 -10.77 -50.91
C ALA A 408 21.31 -11.82 -49.78
N MET A 409 22.36 -12.63 -49.80
CA MET A 409 22.71 -13.48 -48.66
C MET A 409 23.81 -12.80 -47.85
N ILE A 410 23.52 -12.45 -46.60
CA ILE A 410 24.49 -11.86 -45.67
C ILE A 410 25.13 -13.00 -44.89
N GLU A 411 26.45 -13.13 -45.00
CA GLU A 411 27.23 -14.15 -44.28
C GLU A 411 27.91 -13.56 -43.04
N GLY A 412 28.35 -14.42 -42.11
CA GLY A 412 29.11 -14.02 -40.93
C GLY A 412 28.27 -13.52 -39.76
N MET A 413 26.98 -13.87 -39.73
CA MET A 413 26.07 -13.54 -38.63
C MET A 413 26.39 -14.39 -37.39
N LEU A 414 26.39 -13.78 -36.22
CA LEU A 414 26.77 -14.40 -34.93
C LEU A 414 25.58 -14.68 -34.00
N GLY A 415 24.45 -14.01 -34.23
CA GLY A 415 23.24 -14.15 -33.43
C GLY A 415 22.61 -15.53 -33.43
N ASP A 416 21.96 -15.87 -32.32
CA ASP A 416 21.08 -17.03 -32.21
C ASP A 416 19.62 -16.58 -32.39
N HIS A 417 19.11 -16.74 -33.61
CA HIS A 417 17.74 -16.35 -33.97
C HIS A 417 17.22 -17.23 -35.11
N PRO A 418 15.91 -17.57 -35.19
CA PRO A 418 15.35 -18.40 -36.27
C PRO A 418 15.57 -17.89 -37.70
N LEU A 419 15.92 -16.62 -37.88
CA LEU A 419 16.22 -16.02 -39.19
C LEU A 419 17.70 -16.16 -39.60
N VAL A 420 18.55 -16.59 -38.67
CA VAL A 420 19.99 -16.77 -38.90
C VAL A 420 20.28 -18.27 -38.92
N GLU A 421 20.46 -18.83 -40.11
CA GLU A 421 20.72 -20.25 -40.30
C GLU A 421 22.18 -20.47 -40.68
N GLY A 422 22.95 -21.11 -39.79
CA GLY A 422 24.37 -21.41 -40.04
C GLY A 422 25.24 -20.16 -40.27
N GLY A 423 24.92 -19.05 -39.60
CA GLY A 423 25.62 -17.77 -39.75
C GLY A 423 25.28 -17.03 -41.04
N ARG A 424 24.20 -17.41 -41.73
CA ARG A 424 23.69 -16.74 -42.92
C ARG A 424 22.31 -16.16 -42.67
N TYR A 425 22.05 -15.02 -43.30
CA TYR A 425 20.79 -14.31 -43.23
C TYR A 425 20.32 -13.95 -44.65
N ALA A 426 19.11 -14.40 -45.00
CA ALA A 426 18.47 -14.10 -46.28
C ALA A 426 17.85 -12.70 -46.23
N PHE A 427 18.49 -11.74 -46.90
CA PHE A 427 18.06 -10.36 -46.96
C PHE A 427 17.24 -10.09 -48.22
N ASP A 428 16.03 -9.57 -48.04
CA ASP A 428 15.22 -8.93 -49.08
C ASP A 428 14.87 -7.53 -48.57
N TYR A 429 15.27 -6.50 -49.30
CA TYR A 429 15.08 -5.11 -48.90
C TYR A 429 13.59 -4.75 -48.68
N LEU A 430 12.70 -5.15 -49.58
CA LEU A 430 11.28 -4.79 -49.51
C LEU A 430 10.60 -5.57 -48.38
N ALA A 431 10.90 -6.87 -48.25
CA ALA A 431 10.38 -7.67 -47.15
C ALA A 431 10.89 -7.16 -45.79
N PHE A 432 12.19 -6.83 -45.69
CA PHE A 432 12.81 -6.28 -44.49
C PHE A 432 12.14 -4.96 -44.07
N THR A 433 12.05 -4.00 -44.98
CA THR A 433 11.51 -2.67 -44.66
C THR A 433 10.01 -2.72 -44.33
N SER A 434 9.22 -3.50 -45.08
CA SER A 434 7.79 -3.70 -44.80
C SER A 434 7.56 -4.35 -43.43
N LYS A 435 8.31 -5.43 -43.15
CA LYS A 435 8.28 -6.14 -41.87
C LYS A 435 8.59 -5.22 -40.69
N LEU A 436 9.68 -4.47 -40.76
CA LEU A 436 10.13 -3.60 -39.66
C LEU A 436 9.21 -2.37 -39.50
N ARG A 437 8.65 -1.82 -40.58
CA ARG A 437 7.63 -0.77 -40.49
C ARG A 437 6.39 -1.26 -39.75
N ARG A 438 5.85 -2.42 -40.13
CA ARG A 438 4.69 -3.02 -39.46
C ARG A 438 5.01 -3.29 -37.99
N PHE A 439 6.18 -3.85 -37.69
CA PHE A 439 6.61 -4.11 -36.31
C PHE A 439 6.66 -2.83 -35.47
N VAL A 440 7.31 -1.78 -35.98
CA VAL A 440 7.41 -0.47 -35.31
C VAL A 440 6.06 0.23 -35.19
N ALA A 441 5.16 0.10 -36.16
CA ALA A 441 3.87 0.77 -36.13
C ALA A 441 2.83 0.09 -35.24
N THR A 442 2.97 -1.21 -34.98
CA THR A 442 1.95 -2.01 -34.27
C THR A 442 2.47 -2.58 -32.97
N GLN A 443 3.47 -3.47 -33.03
CA GLN A 443 3.92 -4.23 -31.86
C GLN A 443 4.75 -3.40 -30.88
N VAL A 444 5.59 -2.47 -31.37
CA VAL A 444 6.40 -1.62 -30.48
C VAL A 444 5.51 -0.74 -29.58
N PRO A 445 4.52 0.04 -30.10
CA PRO A 445 3.59 0.79 -29.28
C PRO A 445 2.75 -0.08 -28.34
N GLN A 446 2.32 -1.26 -28.80
CA GLN A 446 1.58 -2.21 -27.97
C GLN A 446 2.43 -2.72 -26.79
N PHE A 447 3.71 -3.03 -27.02
CA PHE A 447 4.64 -3.48 -25.99
C PHE A 447 4.97 -2.36 -24.99
N GLU A 448 5.20 -1.14 -25.46
CA GLU A 448 5.39 0.02 -24.58
C GLU A 448 4.16 0.31 -23.74
N ALA A 449 2.96 0.21 -24.34
CA ALA A 449 1.70 0.32 -23.61
C ALA A 449 1.51 -0.80 -22.59
N TYR A 450 1.90 -2.03 -22.93
CA TYR A 450 1.88 -3.18 -22.02
C TYR A 450 2.77 -2.95 -20.80
N GLU A 451 4.04 -2.57 -20.98
CA GLU A 451 4.97 -2.31 -19.88
C GLU A 451 4.50 -1.14 -19.00
N ALA A 452 4.03 -0.04 -19.61
CA ALA A 452 3.48 1.09 -18.87
C ALA A 452 2.25 0.69 -18.05
N ARG A 453 1.33 -0.09 -18.63
CA ARG A 453 0.11 -0.58 -17.95
C ARG A 453 0.43 -1.59 -16.86
N LYS A 454 1.38 -2.48 -17.08
CA LYS A 454 1.88 -3.44 -16.09
C LYS A 454 2.38 -2.73 -14.83
N VAL A 455 3.25 -1.71 -15.00
CA VAL A 455 3.75 -0.90 -13.88
C VAL A 455 2.60 -0.16 -13.18
N ALA A 456 1.72 0.51 -13.94
CA ALA A 456 0.60 1.24 -13.38
C ALA A 456 -0.37 0.34 -12.59
N LEU A 457 -0.65 -0.87 -13.09
CA LEU A 457 -1.55 -1.83 -12.45
C LEU A 457 -0.97 -2.33 -11.12
N ILE A 458 0.32 -2.69 -11.10
CA ILE A 458 1.01 -3.13 -9.88
C ILE A 458 0.98 -2.01 -8.84
N GLU A 459 1.32 -0.78 -9.23
CA GLU A 459 1.34 0.37 -8.32
C GLU A 459 -0.03 0.73 -7.77
N ASN A 460 -1.06 0.75 -8.63
CA ASN A 460 -2.43 1.02 -8.20
C ASN A 460 -2.92 -0.06 -7.22
N ARG A 461 -2.71 -1.34 -7.56
CA ARG A 461 -3.14 -2.45 -6.71
C ARG A 461 -2.37 -2.51 -5.39
N ARG A 462 -1.07 -2.23 -5.41
CA ARG A 462 -0.25 -2.11 -4.20
C ARG A 462 -0.79 -1.06 -3.23
N ARG A 463 -1.24 0.10 -3.75
CA ARG A 463 -1.84 1.17 -2.93
C ARG A 463 -3.21 0.80 -2.39
N GLU A 464 -4.05 0.18 -3.22
CA GLU A 464 -5.38 -0.30 -2.79
C GLU A 464 -5.27 -1.33 -1.66
N MET A 465 -4.34 -2.28 -1.79
CA MET A 465 -4.10 -3.31 -0.77
C MET A 465 -3.38 -2.79 0.48
N ARG A 466 -2.75 -1.61 0.42
CA ARG A 466 -1.95 -1.03 1.52
C ARG A 466 -0.93 -2.01 2.11
N LEU A 467 -0.20 -2.73 1.24
CA LEU A 467 0.73 -3.81 1.65
C LEU A 467 1.75 -3.41 2.73
N GLU A 468 2.13 -2.13 2.80
CA GLU A 468 3.05 -1.60 3.82
C GLU A 468 2.49 -1.62 5.24
N GLU A 469 1.16 -1.68 5.42
CA GLU A 469 0.51 -1.83 6.73
C GLU A 469 0.72 -3.23 7.32
N PHE A 470 0.97 -4.24 6.49
CA PHE A 470 1.09 -5.64 6.92
C PHE A 470 2.53 -6.06 7.22
N LYS A 471 3.50 -5.18 6.97
CA LYS A 471 4.90 -5.40 7.36
C LYS A 471 5.02 -5.18 8.86
N ALA A 472 5.32 -6.24 9.60
CA ALA A 472 5.58 -6.17 11.03
C ALA A 472 6.77 -5.26 11.34
N LYS A 473 6.58 -4.26 12.21
CA LYS A 473 7.63 -3.31 12.59
C LYS A 473 7.92 -3.42 14.09
N VAL A 474 9.15 -3.76 14.43
CA VAL A 474 9.58 -3.75 15.84
C VAL A 474 9.73 -2.30 16.28
N MET A 475 9.01 -1.91 17.33
CA MET A 475 9.15 -0.57 17.90
C MET A 475 10.58 -0.35 18.45
N PRO A 476 11.21 0.81 18.21
CA PRO A 476 12.53 1.13 18.75
C PRO A 476 12.63 1.10 20.29
N ALA A 477 11.50 1.20 20.99
CA ALA A 477 11.43 1.13 22.45
C ALA A 477 11.28 -0.31 23.00
N PHE A 478 11.10 -1.32 22.13
CA PHE A 478 10.92 -2.70 22.56
C PHE A 478 12.25 -3.28 23.07
N VAL A 479 12.24 -3.78 24.30
CA VAL A 479 13.39 -4.43 24.93
C VAL A 479 13.08 -5.91 25.15
N ARG A 480 13.87 -6.78 24.51
CA ARG A 480 13.86 -8.21 24.78
C ARG A 480 14.46 -8.44 26.17
N ASN A 481 13.64 -8.93 27.09
CA ASN A 481 13.90 -9.02 28.52
C ASN A 481 13.89 -10.50 28.97
N ARG A 482 14.35 -10.79 30.19
CA ARG A 482 14.47 -12.18 30.66
C ARG A 482 13.13 -12.92 30.73
N LEU A 483 12.06 -12.21 31.04
CA LEU A 483 10.71 -12.75 31.09
C LEU A 483 10.27 -13.23 29.70
N LEU A 484 10.54 -12.44 28.65
CA LEU A 484 10.26 -12.82 27.27
C LEU A 484 11.03 -14.09 26.91
N ASP A 485 12.31 -14.16 27.23
CA ASP A 485 13.18 -15.27 26.83
C ASP A 485 12.88 -16.58 27.52
N ARG A 486 12.62 -16.52 28.84
CA ARG A 486 12.46 -17.72 29.66
C ARG A 486 11.03 -18.22 29.71
N VAL A 487 10.06 -17.33 29.51
CA VAL A 487 8.65 -17.64 29.74
C VAL A 487 7.84 -17.44 28.45
N TYR A 488 7.78 -16.22 27.90
CA TYR A 488 6.82 -15.96 26.83
C TYR A 488 7.21 -16.58 25.48
N LEU A 489 8.45 -16.44 25.01
CA LEU A 489 8.90 -16.99 23.73
C LEU A 489 8.79 -18.53 23.70
N PRO A 490 9.13 -19.29 24.75
CA PRO A 490 8.86 -20.73 24.79
C PRO A 490 7.37 -21.08 24.68
N LEU A 491 6.48 -20.41 25.43
CA LEU A 491 5.04 -20.67 25.37
C LEU A 491 4.44 -20.35 23.99
N ILE A 492 4.85 -19.23 23.41
CA ILE A 492 4.45 -18.84 22.06
C ILE A 492 5.01 -19.87 21.05
N GLY A 493 6.26 -20.29 21.22
CA GLY A 493 6.90 -21.32 20.40
C GLY A 493 6.13 -22.65 20.41
N ASP A 494 5.72 -23.14 21.59
CA ASP A 494 4.93 -24.37 21.72
C ASP A 494 3.60 -24.30 20.96
N ASN A 495 2.90 -23.16 21.02
CA ASN A 495 1.65 -22.97 20.28
C ASN A 495 1.88 -22.80 18.77
N LEU A 496 2.85 -21.96 18.36
CA LEU A 496 3.15 -21.75 16.94
C LEU A 496 3.65 -23.02 16.26
N ALA A 497 4.35 -23.89 16.99
CA ALA A 497 4.74 -25.22 16.51
C ALA A 497 3.52 -26.08 16.16
N LYS A 498 2.41 -25.99 16.92
CA LYS A 498 1.15 -26.66 16.57
C LYS A 498 0.47 -26.00 15.37
N GLN A 499 0.50 -24.68 15.24
CA GLN A 499 -0.23 -23.96 14.18
C GLN A 499 0.46 -24.03 12.81
N MET A 500 1.76 -23.75 12.76
CA MET A 500 2.52 -23.59 11.51
C MET A 500 3.52 -24.71 11.25
N GLY A 501 3.82 -25.54 12.26
CA GLY A 501 4.85 -26.57 12.20
C GLY A 501 6.25 -26.05 12.54
N THR A 502 7.16 -26.99 12.80
CA THR A 502 8.59 -26.74 13.09
C THR A 502 9.47 -27.05 11.88
N ALA A 503 10.66 -26.47 11.84
CA ALA A 503 11.71 -26.77 10.86
C ALA A 503 12.45 -28.08 11.22
N GLY A 504 12.60 -28.99 10.25
CA GLY A 504 13.33 -30.26 10.41
C GLY A 504 12.49 -31.49 10.05
N ALA A 505 13.01 -32.70 10.30
CA ALA A 505 12.31 -33.97 10.04
C ALA A 505 11.23 -34.32 11.08
N ASP A 506 11.25 -33.69 12.26
CA ASP A 506 10.29 -33.87 13.35
C ASP A 506 9.06 -32.94 13.24
N THR A 507 8.72 -32.48 12.02
CA THR A 507 7.53 -31.64 11.81
C THR A 507 6.26 -32.44 12.05
N ARG A 508 5.48 -32.02 13.05
CA ARG A 508 4.11 -32.51 13.25
C ARG A 508 3.25 -32.29 12.00
N THR A 509 2.51 -33.31 11.60
CA THR A 509 1.60 -33.25 10.45
C THR A 509 0.19 -32.79 10.86
N ASP A 510 -0.15 -32.94 12.14
CA ASP A 510 -1.39 -32.50 12.78
C ASP A 510 -1.33 -31.02 13.19
N ARG A 511 -1.40 -30.12 12.19
CA ARG A 511 -1.46 -28.68 12.46
C ARG A 511 -2.81 -28.26 13.03
N MET A 512 -2.81 -27.68 14.22
CA MET A 512 -4.00 -27.26 14.97
C MET A 512 -3.67 -26.14 15.96
N GLY A 513 -4.70 -25.59 16.59
CA GLY A 513 -4.55 -24.62 17.67
C GLY A 513 -4.74 -23.16 17.25
N LEU A 514 -5.04 -22.37 18.25
CA LEU A 514 -5.21 -20.92 18.24
C LEU A 514 -4.60 -20.39 19.54
N LEU A 515 -3.87 -19.28 19.49
CA LEU A 515 -3.28 -18.67 20.67
C LEU A 515 -4.24 -17.62 21.23
N LEU A 516 -4.63 -17.75 22.50
CA LEU A 516 -5.45 -16.76 23.18
C LEU A 516 -4.63 -16.11 24.31
N LEU A 517 -4.22 -14.86 24.10
CA LEU A 517 -3.43 -14.07 25.03
C LEU A 517 -4.33 -13.15 25.85
N ILE A 518 -4.41 -13.43 27.15
CA ILE A 518 -5.13 -12.60 28.11
C ILE A 518 -4.09 -11.90 28.98
N SER A 519 -4.21 -10.58 29.12
CA SER A 519 -3.41 -9.85 30.11
C SER A 519 -4.06 -8.52 30.46
N PRO A 520 -3.69 -7.89 31.58
CA PRO A 520 -4.07 -6.51 31.84
C PRO A 520 -3.56 -5.55 30.75
N PRO A 521 -4.18 -4.37 30.60
CA PRO A 521 -3.72 -3.35 29.66
C PRO A 521 -2.27 -2.90 29.96
N GLY A 522 -1.51 -2.66 28.89
CA GLY A 522 -0.14 -2.12 28.98
C GLY A 522 0.98 -3.13 29.24
N TYR A 523 0.72 -4.43 29.03
CA TYR A 523 1.72 -5.53 29.12
C TYR A 523 2.41 -5.84 27.78
N GLY A 524 2.13 -5.08 26.71
CA GLY A 524 2.82 -5.21 25.44
C GLY A 524 2.44 -6.43 24.59
N LYS A 525 1.22 -6.97 24.72
CA LYS A 525 0.72 -8.12 23.92
C LYS A 525 0.92 -7.93 22.41
N THR A 526 0.40 -6.82 21.88
CA THR A 526 0.48 -6.48 20.46
C THR A 526 1.94 -6.34 20.00
N THR A 527 2.76 -5.63 20.78
CA THR A 527 4.18 -5.41 20.49
C THR A 527 4.97 -6.72 20.48
N LEU A 528 4.66 -7.64 21.40
CA LEU A 528 5.28 -8.97 21.45
C LEU A 528 4.91 -9.82 20.21
N MET A 529 3.64 -9.82 19.81
CA MET A 529 3.21 -10.57 18.63
C MET A 529 3.78 -9.99 17.33
N GLU A 530 3.81 -8.67 17.22
CA GLU A 530 4.44 -7.99 16.09
C GLU A 530 5.95 -8.26 16.03
N TYR A 531 6.63 -8.31 17.18
CA TYR A 531 8.03 -8.74 17.28
C TYR A 531 8.23 -10.17 16.76
N VAL A 532 7.41 -11.11 17.21
CA VAL A 532 7.48 -12.51 16.77
C VAL A 532 7.20 -12.65 15.27
N ALA A 533 6.20 -11.94 14.74
CA ALA A 533 5.89 -11.91 13.31
C ALA A 533 7.05 -11.37 12.48
N ASN A 534 7.66 -10.26 12.90
CA ASN A 534 8.82 -9.67 12.24
C ASN A 534 10.00 -10.66 12.20
N ARG A 535 10.28 -11.32 13.32
CA ARG A 535 11.38 -12.28 13.42
C ARG A 535 11.14 -13.50 12.53
N LEU A 536 9.92 -14.03 12.49
CA LEU A 536 9.56 -15.18 11.65
C LEU A 536 9.37 -14.82 10.15
N GLY A 537 9.32 -13.54 9.80
CA GLY A 537 9.08 -13.09 8.43
C GLY A 537 7.62 -13.28 7.97
N LEU A 538 6.68 -13.26 8.92
CA LEU A 538 5.25 -13.41 8.65
C LEU A 538 4.63 -12.04 8.34
N ALA A 539 3.67 -12.01 7.42
CA ALA A 539 2.80 -10.84 7.26
C ALA A 539 1.91 -10.69 8.50
N PHE A 540 1.94 -9.53 9.14
CA PHE A 540 1.22 -9.27 10.38
C PHE A 540 -0.11 -8.58 10.07
N MET A 541 -1.20 -9.36 10.05
CA MET A 541 -2.54 -8.86 9.83
C MET A 541 -3.21 -8.52 11.16
N LYS A 542 -3.11 -7.26 11.57
CA LYS A 542 -3.79 -6.76 12.78
C LYS A 542 -5.24 -6.40 12.48
N ILE A 543 -6.16 -7.01 13.22
CA ILE A 543 -7.59 -6.71 13.21
C ILE A 543 -7.95 -6.03 14.53
N ASN A 544 -8.55 -4.83 14.45
CA ASN A 544 -8.88 -4.03 15.63
C ASN A 544 -10.28 -4.38 16.18
N GLY A 545 -10.34 -5.06 17.33
CA GLY A 545 -11.60 -5.40 18.01
C GLY A 545 -12.55 -4.21 18.25
N PRO A 546 -12.07 -3.05 18.74
CA PRO A 546 -12.93 -1.87 18.94
C PRO A 546 -13.57 -1.33 17.66
N ALA A 547 -12.89 -1.45 16.51
CA ALA A 547 -13.43 -1.00 15.23
C ALA A 547 -14.51 -1.96 14.68
N LEU A 548 -14.40 -3.26 14.98
CA LEU A 548 -15.45 -4.24 14.71
C LEU A 548 -16.69 -3.99 15.58
N GLY A 549 -16.49 -3.76 16.88
CA GLY A 549 -17.55 -3.57 17.86
C GLY A 549 -18.37 -4.84 18.14
N HIS A 550 -19.44 -4.68 18.93
CA HIS A 550 -20.30 -5.79 19.35
C HIS A 550 -21.45 -6.10 18.37
N GLU A 551 -21.59 -5.36 17.28
CA GLU A 551 -22.68 -5.58 16.32
C GLU A 551 -22.28 -6.56 15.20
N VAL A 552 -20.99 -6.71 14.92
CA VAL A 552 -20.47 -7.60 13.89
C VAL A 552 -20.58 -9.06 14.36
N ARG A 553 -21.29 -9.89 13.58
CA ARG A 553 -21.50 -11.33 13.86
C ARG A 553 -21.03 -12.26 12.75
N SER A 554 -20.83 -11.74 11.54
CA SER A 554 -20.39 -12.48 10.36
C SER A 554 -19.02 -11.99 9.87
N LEU A 555 -18.43 -12.77 8.95
CA LEU A 555 -17.21 -12.40 8.23
C LEU A 555 -17.54 -11.81 6.84
N ASP A 556 -18.78 -11.36 6.64
CA ASP A 556 -19.21 -10.71 5.41
C ASP A 556 -19.07 -9.18 5.55
N PRO A 557 -18.26 -8.51 4.71
CA PRO A 557 -18.13 -7.06 4.74
C PRO A 557 -19.45 -6.30 4.49
N SER A 558 -20.41 -6.91 3.79
CA SER A 558 -21.71 -6.30 3.49
C SER A 558 -22.64 -6.21 4.72
N ASP A 559 -22.47 -7.10 5.69
CA ASP A 559 -23.20 -7.11 6.97
C ASP A 559 -22.62 -6.14 7.99
N ALA A 560 -21.49 -5.49 7.69
CA ALA A 560 -20.79 -4.62 8.64
C ALA A 560 -21.58 -3.31 8.90
N PRO A 561 -21.74 -2.91 10.17
CA PRO A 561 -22.60 -1.78 10.57
C PRO A 561 -22.05 -0.41 10.14
N ASN A 562 -20.73 -0.31 9.99
CA ASN A 562 -20.05 0.94 9.64
C ASN A 562 -18.80 0.68 8.78
N ALA A 563 -18.23 1.76 8.21
CA ALA A 563 -17.08 1.67 7.32
C ALA A 563 -15.82 1.11 8.00
N GLY A 564 -15.60 1.42 9.28
CA GLY A 564 -14.44 0.91 10.03
C GLY A 564 -14.51 -0.60 10.22
N ALA A 565 -15.64 -1.11 10.72
CA ALA A 565 -15.90 -2.55 10.83
C ALA A 565 -15.76 -3.27 9.49
N ARG A 566 -16.26 -2.65 8.40
CA ARG A 566 -16.15 -3.20 7.04
C ARG A 566 -14.69 -3.32 6.59
N GLU A 567 -13.88 -2.29 6.86
CA GLU A 567 -12.45 -2.30 6.52
C GLU A 567 -11.71 -3.41 7.29
N GLU A 568 -12.01 -3.59 8.57
CA GLU A 568 -11.43 -4.67 9.39
C GLU A 568 -11.84 -6.07 8.90
N ILE A 569 -13.09 -6.28 8.48
CA ILE A 569 -13.52 -7.55 7.89
C ILE A 569 -12.86 -7.78 6.52
N HIS A 570 -12.68 -6.74 5.70
CA HIS A 570 -11.93 -6.84 4.44
C HIS A 570 -10.46 -7.24 4.68
N LYS A 571 -9.80 -6.64 5.67
CA LYS A 571 -8.42 -7.02 6.07
C LYS A 571 -8.35 -8.47 6.50
N LEU A 572 -9.30 -8.92 7.32
CA LEU A 572 -9.40 -10.32 7.76
C LEU A 572 -9.57 -11.26 6.57
N ASN A 573 -10.52 -11.01 5.68
CA ASN A 573 -10.76 -11.86 4.51
C ASN A 573 -9.59 -11.83 3.53
N PHE A 574 -8.88 -10.70 3.41
CA PHE A 574 -7.64 -10.63 2.62
C PHE A 574 -6.55 -11.55 3.18
N ALA A 575 -6.35 -11.59 4.51
CA ALA A 575 -5.44 -12.53 5.14
C ALA A 575 -5.83 -13.99 4.88
N LEU A 576 -7.13 -14.31 4.87
CA LEU A 576 -7.60 -15.65 4.52
C LEU A 576 -7.31 -15.99 3.04
N GLU A 577 -7.48 -15.04 2.12
CA GLU A 577 -7.19 -15.21 0.69
C GLU A 577 -5.70 -15.38 0.42
N MET A 578 -4.84 -14.60 1.07
CA MET A 578 -3.38 -14.78 1.02
C MET A 578 -3.00 -16.18 1.54
N GLY A 579 -3.61 -16.61 2.66
CA GLY A 579 -3.69 -17.99 3.11
C GLY A 579 -2.37 -18.68 3.45
N ASP A 580 -1.21 -18.03 3.36
CA ASP A 580 0.09 -18.58 3.73
C ASP A 580 1.05 -17.46 4.16
N ASN A 581 2.00 -17.79 5.03
CA ASN A 581 2.98 -16.87 5.61
C ASN A 581 2.37 -15.66 6.35
N ILE A 582 1.33 -15.88 7.16
CA ILE A 582 0.54 -14.82 7.82
C ILE A 582 0.34 -15.11 9.30
N MET A 583 0.45 -14.05 10.11
CA MET A 583 -0.09 -13.99 11.46
C MET A 583 -1.36 -13.14 11.46
N LEU A 584 -2.51 -13.77 11.68
CA LEU A 584 -3.78 -13.09 11.88
C LEU A 584 -3.94 -12.78 13.38
N TYR A 585 -3.80 -11.51 13.73
CA TYR A 585 -3.82 -11.02 15.10
C TYR A 585 -5.08 -10.19 15.37
N VAL A 586 -6.02 -10.74 16.14
CA VAL A 586 -7.25 -10.04 16.55
C VAL A 586 -7.01 -9.39 17.90
N ASP A 587 -6.87 -8.06 17.92
CA ASP A 587 -6.58 -7.28 19.11
C ASP A 587 -7.85 -6.90 19.87
N ASP A 588 -7.73 -6.71 21.17
CA ASP A 588 -8.79 -6.19 22.04
C ASP A 588 -10.15 -6.91 21.85
N ILE A 589 -10.13 -8.25 21.85
CA ILE A 589 -11.32 -9.09 21.62
C ILE A 589 -12.47 -8.81 22.58
N GLN A 590 -12.22 -8.18 23.73
CA GLN A 590 -13.26 -7.79 24.69
C GLN A 590 -14.30 -6.80 24.12
N HIS A 591 -13.99 -6.13 23.00
CA HIS A 591 -14.90 -5.23 22.30
C HIS A 591 -15.64 -5.88 21.13
N THR A 592 -15.46 -7.19 20.91
CA THR A 592 -16.08 -7.94 19.81
C THR A 592 -17.31 -8.72 20.27
N HIS A 593 -18.18 -9.11 19.33
CA HIS A 593 -19.31 -9.98 19.65
C HIS A 593 -18.86 -11.44 19.84
N PRO A 594 -19.42 -12.17 20.83
CA PRO A 594 -19.10 -13.60 21.03
C PRO A 594 -19.34 -14.48 19.80
N GLU A 595 -20.38 -14.22 19.00
CA GLU A 595 -20.65 -14.99 17.77
C GLU A 595 -19.59 -14.78 16.69
N PHE A 596 -18.96 -13.61 16.62
CA PHE A 596 -17.85 -13.36 15.71
C PHE A 596 -16.65 -14.25 16.08
N LEU A 597 -16.33 -14.32 17.38
CA LEU A 597 -15.24 -15.18 17.87
C LEU A 597 -15.50 -16.68 17.63
N GLN A 598 -16.77 -17.11 17.63
CA GLN A 598 -17.13 -18.50 17.32
C GLN A 598 -16.73 -18.93 15.91
N LYS A 599 -16.62 -18.00 14.95
CA LYS A 599 -16.20 -18.31 13.57
C LYS A 599 -14.77 -18.85 13.48
N PHE A 600 -13.95 -18.63 14.51
CA PHE A 600 -12.56 -19.09 14.56
C PHE A 600 -12.39 -20.45 15.26
N ILE A 601 -13.45 -21.02 15.84
CA ILE A 601 -13.38 -22.31 16.56
C ILE A 601 -12.86 -23.43 15.64
N SER A 602 -13.27 -23.43 14.38
CA SER A 602 -12.83 -24.41 13.39
C SER A 602 -11.34 -24.33 13.03
N LEU A 603 -10.66 -23.23 13.38
CA LEU A 603 -9.20 -23.09 13.24
C LEU A 603 -8.43 -23.68 14.41
N CYS A 604 -9.09 -23.87 15.57
CA CYS A 604 -8.51 -24.55 16.73
C CYS A 604 -8.35 -26.06 16.46
N ASP A 605 -9.25 -26.64 15.67
CA ASP A 605 -9.26 -28.08 15.37
C ASP A 605 -8.34 -28.42 14.17
N ALA A 606 -8.02 -29.71 14.01
CA ALA A 606 -7.20 -30.23 12.90
C ALA A 606 -7.79 -29.98 11.49
N GLN A 607 -9.07 -29.59 11.40
CA GLN A 607 -9.70 -29.24 10.13
C GLN A 607 -9.17 -27.93 9.55
N ARG A 608 -8.81 -26.94 10.39
CA ARG A 608 -8.33 -25.59 10.01
C ARG A 608 -9.04 -24.99 8.79
N LYS A 609 -10.38 -25.03 8.80
CA LYS A 609 -11.23 -24.43 7.76
C LYS A 609 -12.00 -23.25 8.33
N ILE A 610 -12.16 -22.19 7.55
CA ILE A 610 -12.96 -21.02 7.95
C ILE A 610 -13.70 -20.47 6.74
N GLU A 611 -14.92 -19.99 6.95
CA GLU A 611 -15.71 -19.32 5.91
C GLU A 611 -15.36 -17.83 5.89
N GLY A 612 -15.26 -17.25 4.70
CA GLY A 612 -15.07 -15.81 4.51
C GLY A 612 -15.67 -15.36 3.19
N VAL A 613 -15.65 -14.06 2.93
CA VAL A 613 -16.21 -13.47 1.71
C VAL A 613 -15.14 -12.65 0.99
N TRP A 614 -14.86 -12.98 -0.27
CA TRP A 614 -13.90 -12.25 -1.08
C TRP A 614 -14.53 -11.82 -2.39
N ASN A 615 -14.44 -10.52 -2.71
CA ASN A 615 -15.07 -9.91 -3.90
C ASN A 615 -16.57 -10.26 -4.06
N GLY A 616 -17.30 -10.38 -2.94
CA GLY A 616 -18.73 -10.69 -2.92
C GLY A 616 -19.08 -12.18 -3.04
N GLU A 617 -18.09 -13.06 -3.16
CA GLU A 617 -18.29 -14.51 -3.21
C GLU A 617 -17.90 -15.16 -1.87
N SER A 618 -18.81 -15.95 -1.29
CA SER A 618 -18.51 -16.76 -0.11
C SER A 618 -17.58 -17.91 -0.47
N LYS A 619 -16.48 -18.05 0.29
CA LYS A 619 -15.48 -19.11 0.11
C LYS A 619 -15.18 -19.79 1.44
N THR A 620 -14.84 -21.07 1.38
CA THR A 620 -14.26 -21.81 2.51
C THR A 620 -12.76 -21.92 2.33
N TYR A 621 -12.00 -21.30 3.22
CA TYR A 621 -10.54 -21.32 3.22
C TYR A 621 -10.02 -22.53 3.98
N ASP A 622 -9.19 -23.34 3.31
CA ASP A 622 -8.50 -24.49 3.91
C ASP A 622 -7.05 -24.12 4.24
N LEU A 623 -6.76 -23.94 5.53
CA LEU A 623 -5.46 -23.49 6.04
C LEU A 623 -4.60 -24.65 6.54
N ARG A 624 -5.00 -25.91 6.30
CA ARG A 624 -4.22 -27.08 6.71
C ARG A 624 -2.90 -27.14 5.95
N GLY A 625 -1.82 -27.43 6.67
CA GLY A 625 -0.48 -27.53 6.08
C GLY A 625 0.12 -26.19 5.62
N ARG A 626 -0.56 -25.06 5.87
CA ARG A 626 -0.07 -23.71 5.55
C ARG A 626 0.59 -23.05 6.78
N LYS A 627 1.46 -22.06 6.55
CA LYS A 627 2.10 -21.28 7.62
C LYS A 627 1.21 -20.10 8.00
N VAL A 628 0.06 -20.41 8.58
CA VAL A 628 -0.87 -19.41 9.11
C VAL A 628 -1.02 -19.63 10.59
N CYS A 629 -0.78 -18.59 11.40
CA CYS A 629 -1.10 -18.58 12.82
C CYS A 629 -2.20 -17.56 13.13
N VAL A 630 -3.07 -17.93 14.05
CA VAL A 630 -4.13 -17.07 14.57
C VAL A 630 -3.84 -16.81 16.03
N VAL A 631 -3.82 -15.53 16.38
CA VAL A 631 -3.63 -15.04 17.74
C VAL A 631 -4.77 -14.09 18.07
N MET A 632 -5.42 -14.34 19.19
CA MET A 632 -6.42 -13.46 19.77
C MET A 632 -5.85 -12.86 21.04
N ALA A 633 -5.92 -11.55 21.18
CA ALA A 633 -5.47 -10.85 22.37
C ALA A 633 -6.60 -10.06 22.99
N GLY A 634 -6.70 -10.10 24.31
CA GLY A 634 -7.73 -9.38 25.03
C GLY A 634 -7.34 -9.05 26.45
N ASN A 635 -8.22 -8.27 27.07
CA ASN A 635 -8.17 -7.99 28.49
C ASN A 635 -9.21 -8.87 29.21
N PRO A 636 -8.91 -9.37 30.41
CA PRO A 636 -9.85 -10.18 31.19
C PRO A 636 -11.10 -9.39 31.62
N TYR A 637 -11.04 -8.07 31.56
CA TYR A 637 -12.08 -7.14 32.02
C TYR A 637 -12.36 -6.08 30.96
N THR A 638 -13.61 -5.61 30.89
CA THR A 638 -14.03 -4.50 30.02
C THR A 638 -13.67 -3.14 30.62
N GLU A 639 -13.76 -2.07 29.83
CA GLU A 639 -13.48 -0.69 30.28
C GLU A 639 -14.37 -0.22 31.45
N SER A 640 -15.57 -0.79 31.58
CA SER A 640 -16.48 -0.52 32.70
C SER A 640 -16.13 -1.29 33.98
N GLY A 641 -15.20 -2.24 33.92
CA GLY A 641 -14.83 -3.14 35.01
C GLY A 641 -15.65 -4.44 35.06
N GLY A 642 -16.47 -4.72 34.03
CA GLY A 642 -17.22 -5.97 33.91
C GLY A 642 -16.35 -7.12 33.39
N LYS A 643 -16.75 -8.37 33.67
CA LYS A 643 -16.08 -9.55 33.10
C LYS A 643 -16.46 -9.71 31.63
N PHE A 644 -15.45 -9.75 30.75
CA PHE A 644 -15.65 -10.19 29.37
C PHE A 644 -15.77 -11.71 29.35
N GLN A 645 -16.85 -12.23 28.80
CA GLN A 645 -17.07 -13.68 28.69
C GLN A 645 -16.59 -14.15 27.32
N ILE A 646 -15.49 -14.89 27.32
CA ILE A 646 -14.99 -15.61 26.15
C ILE A 646 -15.89 -16.84 25.95
N PRO A 647 -16.36 -17.15 24.73
CA PRO A 647 -17.17 -18.34 24.50
C PRO A 647 -16.49 -19.61 25.03
N ASP A 648 -17.18 -20.39 25.86
CA ASP A 648 -16.62 -21.60 26.50
C ASP A 648 -16.01 -22.58 25.47
N MET A 649 -16.65 -22.72 24.32
CA MET A 649 -16.16 -23.59 23.25
C MET A 649 -14.82 -23.12 22.67
N LEU A 650 -14.58 -21.81 22.62
CA LEU A 650 -13.31 -21.25 22.17
C LEU A 650 -12.25 -21.36 23.27
N ALA A 651 -12.58 -21.00 24.50
CA ALA A 651 -11.67 -21.06 25.65
C ALA A 651 -11.15 -22.50 25.91
N ASN A 652 -12.00 -23.51 25.74
CA ASN A 652 -11.62 -24.92 25.94
C ASN A 652 -10.76 -25.51 24.80
N ARG A 653 -10.75 -24.88 23.62
CA ARG A 653 -10.04 -25.39 22.43
C ARG A 653 -8.80 -24.57 22.07
N ALA A 654 -8.78 -23.30 22.42
CA ALA A 654 -7.62 -22.43 22.25
C ALA A 654 -6.59 -22.67 23.36
N ASP A 655 -5.31 -22.56 23.04
CA ASP A 655 -4.27 -22.50 24.07
C ASP A 655 -4.33 -21.11 24.71
N THR A 656 -4.96 -21.04 25.88
CA THR A 656 -5.19 -19.78 26.61
C THR A 656 -4.06 -19.52 27.59
N TYR A 657 -3.38 -18.39 27.45
CA TYR A 657 -2.33 -17.95 28.35
C TYR A 657 -2.69 -16.61 28.98
N ASN A 658 -2.75 -16.57 30.32
CA ASN A 658 -2.81 -15.33 31.07
C ASN A 658 -1.40 -14.86 31.43
N LEU A 659 -0.88 -13.85 30.73
CA LEU A 659 0.47 -13.36 30.97
C LEU A 659 0.67 -12.81 32.40
N GLY A 660 -0.41 -12.38 33.07
CA GLY A 660 -0.34 -11.91 34.45
C GLY A 660 -0.22 -13.02 35.50
N ASP A 661 -0.84 -14.18 35.28
CA ASP A 661 -0.86 -15.29 36.25
C ASP A 661 0.36 -16.20 36.12
N ILE A 662 0.87 -16.36 34.89
CA ILE A 662 2.06 -17.19 34.59
C ILE A 662 3.32 -16.62 35.26
N ALA A 663 3.32 -15.33 35.59
CA ALA A 663 4.35 -14.69 36.38
C ALA A 663 4.45 -15.21 37.83
N GLY A 664 3.53 -16.03 38.33
CA GLY A 664 3.57 -16.57 39.69
C GLY A 664 4.84 -17.40 40.00
N ASP A 665 5.20 -18.33 39.11
CA ASP A 665 6.39 -19.20 39.27
C ASP A 665 7.70 -18.48 38.88
N HIS A 666 7.59 -17.39 38.09
CA HIS A 666 8.70 -16.57 37.60
C HIS A 666 8.59 -15.12 38.10
N SER A 667 8.13 -14.92 39.34
CA SER A 667 7.80 -13.60 39.88
C SER A 667 8.99 -12.65 39.86
N GLY A 668 10.20 -13.16 40.13
CA GLY A 668 11.43 -12.37 40.04
C GLY A 668 11.74 -11.85 38.63
N ASP A 669 11.60 -12.68 37.60
CA ASP A 669 11.80 -12.25 36.20
C ASP A 669 10.69 -11.27 35.76
N PHE A 670 9.47 -11.45 36.27
CA PHE A 670 8.36 -10.52 36.05
C PHE A 670 8.58 -9.15 36.69
N GLU A 671 8.98 -9.09 37.95
CA GLU A 671 9.31 -7.83 38.63
C GLU A 671 10.51 -7.14 37.97
N ALA A 672 11.52 -7.91 37.56
CA ALA A 672 12.67 -7.39 36.83
C ALA A 672 12.28 -6.75 35.48
N SER A 673 11.29 -7.34 34.78
CA SER A 673 10.84 -6.84 33.47
C SER A 673 10.36 -5.38 33.47
N TYR A 674 9.77 -4.90 34.58
CA TYR A 674 9.34 -3.50 34.71
C TYR A 674 10.53 -2.54 34.65
N ILE A 675 11.63 -2.91 35.33
CA ILE A 675 12.85 -2.12 35.32
C ILE A 675 13.53 -2.25 33.96
N GLU A 676 13.69 -3.47 33.44
CA GLU A 676 14.33 -3.74 32.14
C GLU A 676 13.70 -2.94 30.98
N ASN A 677 12.37 -2.83 30.96
CA ASN A 677 11.63 -2.03 29.95
C ASN A 677 11.79 -0.51 30.11
N SER A 678 12.20 -0.03 31.29
CA SER A 678 12.31 1.39 31.63
C SER A 678 13.73 1.94 31.57
N VAL A 679 14.73 1.06 31.52
CA VAL A 679 16.16 1.41 31.51
C VAL A 679 16.51 2.34 30.34
N THR A 680 15.92 2.10 29.17
CA THR A 680 16.15 2.93 27.97
C THR A 680 15.45 4.30 28.05
N SER A 681 14.40 4.43 28.85
CA SER A 681 13.67 5.69 29.07
C SER A 681 14.40 6.64 30.02
N ASN A 682 15.29 6.13 30.89
CA ASN A 682 16.04 6.96 31.83
C ASN A 682 17.40 7.41 31.24
N PRO A 683 17.73 8.72 31.23
CA PRO A 683 18.98 9.24 30.66
C PRO A 683 20.26 8.67 31.31
N VAL A 684 20.19 8.31 32.59
CA VAL A 684 21.33 7.74 33.32
C VAL A 684 21.46 6.27 32.98
N LEU A 685 20.40 5.48 33.14
CA LEU A 685 20.45 4.02 32.91
C LEU A 685 20.56 3.63 31.42
N SER A 686 20.15 4.49 30.48
CA SER A 686 20.37 4.24 29.05
C SER A 686 21.87 4.14 28.70
N ARG A 687 22.75 4.84 29.44
CA ARG A 687 24.22 4.71 29.31
C ARG A 687 24.71 3.34 29.76
N LEU A 688 24.12 2.80 30.84
CA LEU A 688 24.40 1.45 31.32
C LEU A 688 24.01 0.39 30.28
N ALA A 689 22.77 0.45 29.78
CA ALA A 689 22.28 -0.52 28.79
C ALA A 689 22.99 -0.46 27.43
N SER A 690 23.44 0.73 27.01
CA SER A 690 24.15 0.89 25.75
C SER A 690 25.59 0.40 25.78
N ARG A 691 26.22 0.30 26.95
CA ARG A 691 27.57 -0.28 27.12
C ARG A 691 27.52 -1.80 27.13
N HIS A 692 26.81 -2.38 28.11
CA HIS A 692 26.59 -3.82 28.15
C HIS A 692 25.27 -4.16 28.84
N PRO A 693 24.32 -4.82 28.16
CA PRO A 693 23.02 -5.16 28.76
C PRO A 693 23.11 -6.07 29.99
N ALA A 694 24.13 -6.93 30.08
CA ALA A 694 24.31 -7.80 31.25
C ALA A 694 24.60 -7.00 32.54
N ASP A 695 25.18 -5.81 32.41
CA ASP A 695 25.49 -4.93 33.53
C ASP A 695 24.24 -4.35 34.19
N VAL A 696 23.11 -4.26 33.45
CA VAL A 696 21.81 -3.89 34.02
C VAL A 696 21.42 -4.88 35.11
N HIS A 697 21.53 -6.19 34.84
CA HIS A 697 21.23 -7.22 35.83
C HIS A 697 22.26 -7.25 36.97
N ALA A 698 23.52 -6.96 36.66
CA ALA A 698 24.57 -6.84 37.68
C ALA A 698 24.23 -5.73 38.68
N VAL A 699 23.90 -4.53 38.19
CA VAL A 699 23.49 -3.39 39.03
C VAL A 699 22.19 -3.67 39.79
N MET A 700 21.19 -4.31 39.16
CA MET A 700 19.97 -4.74 39.86
C MET A 700 20.27 -5.69 41.03
N ARG A 701 21.21 -6.63 40.86
CA ARG A 701 21.65 -7.53 41.95
C ARG A 701 22.39 -6.77 43.05
N ILE A 702 23.26 -5.83 42.70
CA ILE A 702 23.98 -5.00 43.68
C ILE A 702 22.99 -4.23 44.55
N VAL A 703 21.99 -3.59 43.94
CA VAL A 703 20.96 -2.84 44.68
C VAL A 703 20.08 -3.76 45.54
N ALA A 704 19.71 -4.94 45.03
CA ALA A 704 18.88 -5.88 45.79
C ALA A 704 19.61 -6.52 46.99
N THR A 705 20.92 -6.75 46.87
CA THR A 705 21.73 -7.42 47.91
C THR A 705 22.49 -6.46 48.82
N GLY A 706 22.68 -5.21 48.39
CA GLY A 706 23.53 -4.22 49.06
C GLY A 706 25.02 -4.54 49.01
N GLN A 707 25.43 -5.52 48.20
CA GLN A 707 26.81 -6.02 48.13
C GLN A 707 27.35 -5.89 46.70
N ARG A 708 28.54 -5.29 46.58
CA ARG A 708 29.29 -5.22 45.31
C ARG A 708 30.18 -6.46 45.11
N GLU A 709 30.41 -7.26 46.15
CA GLU A 709 31.26 -8.46 46.09
C GLU A 709 30.57 -9.61 45.33
N GLY A 710 31.27 -10.20 44.36
CA GLY A 710 30.77 -11.34 43.57
C GLY A 710 29.90 -10.98 42.37
N VAL A 711 29.85 -9.70 41.98
CA VAL A 711 29.16 -9.23 40.78
C VAL A 711 30.18 -8.76 39.75
N ASP A 712 30.32 -9.51 38.66
CA ASP A 712 31.16 -9.12 37.53
C ASP A 712 30.41 -8.15 36.60
N LEU A 713 31.08 -7.07 36.22
CA LEU A 713 30.63 -6.11 35.20
C LEU A 713 31.46 -6.32 33.94
N GLU A 714 30.80 -6.37 32.79
CA GLU A 714 31.46 -6.57 31.49
C GLU A 714 31.87 -5.24 30.87
N GLY A 715 31.12 -4.17 31.13
CA GLY A 715 31.45 -2.82 30.70
C GLY A 715 32.45 -2.12 31.61
N SER A 716 33.29 -1.27 31.02
CA SER A 716 34.13 -0.33 31.77
C SER A 716 33.26 0.83 32.28
N HIS A 717 33.07 0.95 33.59
CA HIS A 717 32.32 2.05 34.24
C HIS A 717 33.18 2.76 35.28
N SER A 718 33.05 4.09 35.38
CA SER A 718 33.70 4.83 36.46
C SER A 718 32.97 4.60 37.79
N LEU A 719 33.64 4.85 38.92
CA LEU A 719 33.02 4.75 40.24
C LEU A 719 31.84 5.73 40.40
N GLU A 720 31.98 6.94 39.86
CA GLU A 720 30.91 7.96 39.87
C GLU A 720 29.69 7.51 39.05
N GLU A 721 29.92 6.94 37.86
CA GLU A 721 28.84 6.40 37.02
C GLU A 721 28.11 5.25 37.73
N MET A 722 28.86 4.37 38.41
CA MET A 722 28.27 3.26 39.16
C MET A 722 27.41 3.73 40.33
N GLU A 723 27.84 4.75 41.06
CA GLU A 723 27.03 5.36 42.14
C GLU A 723 25.76 6.00 41.59
N GLU A 724 25.83 6.68 40.44
CA GLU A 724 24.64 7.20 39.74
C GLU A 724 23.68 6.07 39.34
N TYR A 725 24.20 4.98 38.76
CA TYR A 725 23.40 3.83 38.33
C TYR A 725 22.71 3.15 39.52
N GLU A 726 23.45 2.84 40.57
CA GLU A 726 22.92 2.21 41.79
C GLU A 726 21.83 3.09 42.43
N SER A 727 22.08 4.40 42.52
CA SER A 727 21.14 5.36 43.10
C SER A 727 19.82 5.42 42.33
N VAL A 728 19.86 5.53 40.99
CA VAL A 728 18.65 5.56 40.16
C VAL A 728 17.93 4.21 40.19
N MET A 729 18.67 3.11 40.14
CA MET A 729 18.10 1.76 40.16
C MET A 729 17.37 1.45 41.48
N ALA A 730 17.90 1.91 42.62
CA ALA A 730 17.24 1.81 43.92
C ALA A 730 15.90 2.57 43.94
N LYS A 731 15.89 3.80 43.41
CA LYS A 731 14.67 4.61 43.31
C LYS A 731 13.63 3.99 42.36
N LEU A 732 14.07 3.45 41.22
CA LEU A 732 13.19 2.75 40.29
C LEU A 732 12.63 1.45 40.88
N SER A 733 13.36 0.77 41.76
CA SER A 733 12.84 -0.39 42.49
C SER A 733 11.66 0.01 43.39
N ARG A 734 11.75 1.15 44.08
CA ARG A 734 10.63 1.71 44.85
C ARG A 734 9.42 2.03 43.96
N VAL A 735 9.63 2.70 42.84
CA VAL A 735 8.58 3.02 41.85
C VAL A 735 7.90 1.75 41.34
N ARG A 736 8.70 0.74 40.95
CA ARG A 736 8.21 -0.57 40.49
C ARG A 736 7.30 -1.20 41.55
N ASP A 737 7.71 -1.22 42.81
CA ASP A 737 6.95 -1.87 43.88
C ASP A 737 5.57 -1.22 44.06
N THR A 738 5.49 0.12 43.99
CA THR A 738 4.21 0.84 44.01
C THR A 738 3.35 0.51 42.80
N ILE A 739 3.92 0.52 41.58
CA ILE A 739 3.20 0.17 40.35
C ILE A 739 2.66 -1.26 40.41
N LEU A 740 3.44 -2.21 40.92
CA LEU A 740 3.01 -3.60 41.10
C LEU A 740 1.87 -3.73 42.11
N ARG A 741 1.90 -2.98 43.22
CA ARG A 741 0.79 -2.94 44.19
C ARG A 741 -0.49 -2.38 43.57
N VAL A 742 -0.38 -1.27 42.83
CA VAL A 742 -1.51 -0.68 42.09
C VAL A 742 -2.09 -1.68 41.10
N ASN A 743 -1.23 -2.40 40.36
CA ASN A 743 -1.70 -3.40 39.42
C ASN A 743 -2.42 -4.57 40.12
N ARG A 744 -1.84 -5.12 41.19
CA ARG A 744 -2.47 -6.21 41.95
C ARG A 744 -3.84 -5.80 42.48
N GLU A 745 -3.98 -4.57 42.97
CA GLU A 745 -5.28 -4.06 43.44
C GLU A 745 -6.26 -3.84 42.28
N TYR A 746 -5.80 -3.35 41.13
CA TYR A 746 -6.62 -3.26 39.91
C TYR A 746 -7.17 -4.63 39.48
N ILE A 747 -6.31 -5.64 39.36
CA ILE A 747 -6.71 -7.01 39.00
C ILE A 747 -7.68 -7.56 40.04
N ARG A 748 -7.38 -7.40 41.33
CA ARG A 748 -8.24 -7.88 42.43
C ARG A 748 -9.62 -7.20 42.39
N SER A 749 -9.65 -5.88 42.24
CA SER A 749 -10.88 -5.11 42.19
C SER A 749 -11.70 -5.45 40.96
N ALA A 750 -11.07 -5.68 39.81
CA ALA A 750 -11.77 -6.08 38.58
C ALA A 750 -12.27 -7.54 38.62
N ALA A 751 -11.57 -8.44 39.32
CA ALA A 751 -11.99 -9.83 39.51
C ALA A 751 -13.24 -9.98 40.40
N MET A 752 -13.49 -9.00 41.28
CA MET A 752 -14.57 -9.01 42.25
C MET A 752 -15.91 -8.71 41.58
N GLU A 753 -16.88 -9.61 41.76
CA GLU A 753 -18.24 -9.41 41.27
C GLU A 753 -18.94 -8.30 42.06
N ASP A 754 -19.72 -7.46 41.36
CA ASP A 754 -20.34 -6.25 41.93
C ASP A 754 -21.19 -6.53 43.16
N ALA A 755 -21.89 -7.66 43.19
CA ALA A 755 -22.76 -8.07 44.30
C ALA A 755 -21.99 -8.31 45.63
N TYR A 756 -20.70 -8.60 45.56
CA TYR A 756 -19.88 -8.89 46.74
C TYR A 756 -18.90 -7.76 47.09
N ARG A 757 -18.93 -6.63 46.36
CA ARG A 757 -18.01 -5.51 46.60
C ARG A 757 -18.28 -4.83 47.95
N THR A 758 -17.21 -4.62 48.70
CA THR A 758 -17.24 -3.84 49.96
C THR A 758 -16.82 -2.38 49.77
N GLU A 759 -16.24 -2.05 48.62
CA GLU A 759 -15.73 -0.73 48.28
C GLU A 759 -15.91 -0.43 46.77
N PRO A 760 -15.87 0.85 46.36
CA PRO A 760 -15.94 1.23 44.96
C PRO A 760 -14.85 0.57 44.09
N PRO A 761 -15.09 0.37 42.79
CA PRO A 761 -14.11 -0.26 41.90
C PRO A 761 -12.84 0.60 41.77
N PHE A 762 -11.69 -0.06 41.93
CA PHE A 762 -10.38 0.51 41.70
C PHE A 762 -9.99 0.36 40.21
N ARG A 763 -9.62 1.47 39.59
CA ARG A 763 -9.47 1.65 38.13
C ARG A 763 -8.11 2.19 37.71
N LEU A 764 -7.27 2.65 38.65
CA LEU A 764 -5.89 3.07 38.34
C LEU A 764 -5.06 1.85 37.96
N GLN A 765 -4.20 2.00 36.95
CA GLN A 765 -3.47 0.88 36.36
C GLN A 765 -1.97 0.95 36.67
N GLY A 766 -1.35 -0.22 36.81
CA GLY A 766 0.09 -0.35 36.98
C GLY A 766 0.74 -1.06 35.79
N SER A 767 1.08 -0.32 34.73
CA SER A 767 1.63 -0.87 33.48
C SER A 767 3.10 -0.52 33.24
N TYR A 768 3.74 -1.16 32.25
CA TYR A 768 5.07 -0.77 31.78
C TYR A 768 5.10 0.70 31.29
N ARG A 769 3.98 1.20 30.73
CA ARG A 769 3.86 2.59 30.31
C ARG A 769 3.93 3.56 31.49
N ASN A 770 3.32 3.20 32.62
CA ASN A 770 3.39 3.99 33.84
C ASN A 770 4.83 4.04 34.37
N MET A 771 5.50 2.88 34.36
CA MET A 771 6.90 2.76 34.79
C MET A 771 7.81 3.65 33.96
N ASN A 772 7.71 3.60 32.63
CA ASN A 772 8.55 4.41 31.74
C ASN A 772 8.34 5.91 31.95
N ARG A 773 7.08 6.35 32.10
CA ARG A 773 6.75 7.78 32.36
C ARG A 773 7.31 8.30 33.67
N ILE A 774 7.29 7.49 34.73
CA ILE A 774 7.86 7.87 36.02
C ILE A 774 9.39 7.83 35.93
N ALA A 775 9.96 6.79 35.30
CA ALA A 775 11.40 6.62 35.16
C ALA A 775 12.11 7.76 34.43
N GLU A 776 11.45 8.39 33.45
CA GLU A 776 11.95 9.60 32.75
C GLU A 776 12.25 10.78 33.69
N ARG A 777 11.56 10.84 34.84
CA ARG A 777 11.65 11.95 35.81
C ARG A 777 12.55 11.65 37.00
N ILE A 778 13.07 10.42 37.11
CA ILE A 778 13.92 10.02 38.23
C ILE A 778 15.38 10.41 37.96
N LEU A 779 15.95 11.21 38.87
CA LEU A 779 17.34 11.66 38.84
C LEU A 779 18.14 11.05 40.00
N PRO A 780 19.47 10.87 39.85
CA PRO A 780 20.31 10.29 40.90
C PRO A 780 20.28 11.07 42.22
N ILE A 781 20.15 12.40 42.14
CA ILE A 781 20.21 13.31 43.30
C ILE A 781 18.90 13.40 44.09
N MET A 782 17.81 12.83 43.58
CA MET A 782 16.51 12.91 44.25
C MET A 782 16.55 12.24 45.62
N THR A 783 15.80 12.81 46.56
CA THR A 783 15.50 12.21 47.85
C THR A 783 14.32 11.24 47.75
N ASP A 784 14.18 10.35 48.72
CA ASP A 784 13.06 9.39 48.74
C ASP A 784 11.69 10.11 48.73
N GLY A 785 11.57 11.25 49.43
CA GLY A 785 10.34 12.05 49.43
C GLY A 785 10.01 12.69 48.07
N GLU A 786 11.02 13.06 47.28
CA GLU A 786 10.83 13.58 45.91
C GLU A 786 10.42 12.45 44.95
N VAL A 787 10.92 11.22 45.15
CA VAL A 787 10.51 10.04 44.39
C VAL A 787 9.05 9.71 44.68
N GLU A 788 8.63 9.71 45.96
CA GLU A 788 7.22 9.56 46.34
C GLU A 788 6.36 10.63 45.68
N THR A 789 6.77 11.90 45.75
CA THR A 789 6.04 13.00 45.11
C THR A 789 5.87 12.78 43.61
N ALA A 790 6.89 12.25 42.92
CA ALA A 790 6.80 11.92 41.50
C ALA A 790 5.78 10.81 41.21
N ILE A 791 5.69 9.78 42.07
CA ILE A 791 4.71 8.71 41.97
C ILE A 791 3.29 9.24 42.20
N PHE A 792 3.08 9.99 43.29
CA PHE A 792 1.77 10.57 43.62
C PHE A 792 1.28 11.51 42.53
N TYR A 793 2.16 12.40 42.05
CA TYR A 793 1.83 13.31 40.95
C TYR A 793 1.43 12.55 39.68
N HIS A 794 2.07 11.42 39.36
CA HIS A 794 1.67 10.59 38.22
C HIS A 794 0.24 10.06 38.39
N TYR A 795 -0.08 9.44 39.53
CA TYR A 795 -1.39 8.85 39.77
C TYR A 795 -2.51 9.86 40.00
N GLU A 796 -2.21 11.05 40.53
CA GLU A 796 -3.14 12.18 40.58
C GLU A 796 -3.58 12.61 39.18
N ASN A 797 -2.63 12.75 38.25
CA ASN A 797 -2.94 13.08 36.86
C ASN A 797 -3.72 11.95 36.16
N GLU A 798 -3.40 10.69 36.45
CA GLU A 798 -4.12 9.55 35.89
C GLU A 798 -5.58 9.50 36.40
N ALA A 799 -5.80 9.74 37.70
CA ALA A 799 -7.12 9.73 38.29
C ALA A 799 -8.05 10.82 37.74
N GLN A 800 -7.52 11.99 37.35
CA GLN A 800 -8.31 13.07 36.73
C GLN A 800 -9.03 12.61 35.46
N THR A 801 -8.47 11.65 34.72
CA THR A 801 -9.08 11.11 33.50
C THR A 801 -10.30 10.21 33.76
N LEU A 802 -10.48 9.71 35.00
CA LEU A 802 -11.56 8.79 35.34
C LEU A 802 -12.93 9.46 35.45
N THR A 803 -13.01 10.81 35.46
CA THR A 803 -14.21 11.65 35.64
C THR A 803 -15.02 11.34 36.90
N LYS A 804 -15.71 10.19 36.97
CA LYS A 804 -16.43 9.67 38.13
C LYS A 804 -15.56 8.66 38.89
N GLY A 805 -15.42 8.86 40.20
CA GLY A 805 -14.67 7.93 41.06
C GLY A 805 -13.18 8.24 41.22
N ALA A 806 -12.70 9.39 40.70
CA ALA A 806 -11.32 9.85 40.87
C ALA A 806 -10.93 9.99 42.36
N GLU A 807 -11.78 10.63 43.17
CA GLU A 807 -11.58 10.79 44.61
C GLU A 807 -11.45 9.43 45.32
N ALA A 808 -12.36 8.50 45.05
CA ALA A 808 -12.34 7.16 45.62
C ALA A 808 -11.07 6.37 45.25
N ASN A 809 -10.61 6.50 44.00
CA ASN A 809 -9.42 5.84 43.50
C ASN A 809 -8.13 6.41 44.11
N LEU A 810 -8.04 7.72 44.28
CA LEU A 810 -6.90 8.36 44.93
C LEU A 810 -6.83 8.04 46.42
N LEU A 811 -7.96 8.05 47.12
CA LEU A 811 -8.01 7.65 48.54
C LEU A 811 -7.63 6.17 48.71
N LYS A 812 -8.12 5.29 47.83
CA LYS A 812 -7.69 3.88 47.84
C LYS A 812 -6.20 3.74 47.54
N PHE A 813 -5.66 4.50 46.60
CA PHE A 813 -4.23 4.49 46.31
C PHE A 813 -3.39 4.95 47.52
N ARG A 814 -3.82 6.01 48.22
CA ARG A 814 -3.18 6.45 49.47
C ARG A 814 -3.31 5.43 50.60
N GLU A 815 -4.41 4.67 50.66
CA GLU A 815 -4.58 3.53 51.58
C GLU A 815 -3.56 2.43 51.29
N LEU A 816 -3.33 2.10 50.00
CA LEU A 816 -2.36 1.07 49.59
C LEU A 816 -0.91 1.44 49.93
N GLU A 817 -0.59 2.73 49.91
CA GLU A 817 0.74 3.25 50.25
C GLU A 817 0.87 3.63 51.74
N ASP A 818 -0.16 3.41 52.56
CA ASP A 818 -0.18 3.70 54.01
C ASP A 818 0.13 5.17 54.37
N VAL A 819 -0.37 6.12 53.54
CA VAL A 819 -0.13 7.58 53.69
C VAL A 819 -1.42 8.40 53.79
N LEU A 820 -2.51 7.77 54.24
CA LEU A 820 -3.76 8.48 54.50
C LEU A 820 -3.62 9.41 55.71
N THR A 821 -4.09 10.65 55.55
CA THR A 821 -4.30 11.55 56.70
C THR A 821 -5.57 11.17 57.47
N GLU A 822 -5.73 11.66 58.71
CA GLU A 822 -6.94 11.41 59.51
C GLU A 822 -8.22 11.87 58.77
N ALA A 823 -8.18 13.05 58.14
CA ALA A 823 -9.30 13.58 57.37
C ALA A 823 -9.62 12.74 56.12
N GLU A 824 -8.60 12.23 55.42
CA GLU A 824 -8.77 11.37 54.25
C GLU A 824 -9.29 9.98 54.63
N THR A 825 -8.90 9.46 55.80
CA THR A 825 -9.40 8.20 56.35
C THR A 825 -10.90 8.30 56.64
N GLU A 826 -11.33 9.37 57.32
CA GLU A 826 -12.76 9.61 57.57
C GLU A 826 -13.55 9.73 56.26
N ARG A 827 -12.97 10.41 55.26
CA ARG A 827 -13.58 10.58 53.94
C ARG A 827 -13.69 9.25 53.18
N TRP A 828 -12.66 8.42 53.21
CA TRP A 828 -12.67 7.10 52.61
C TRP A 828 -13.73 6.18 53.25
N ASP A 829 -13.85 6.21 54.58
CA ASP A 829 -14.89 5.47 55.31
C ASP A 829 -16.30 5.97 55.01
N GLU A 830 -16.47 7.27 54.78
CA GLU A 830 -17.74 7.84 54.32
C GLU A 830 -18.11 7.29 52.92
N ILE A 831 -17.14 7.25 52.00
CA ILE A 831 -17.34 6.74 50.63
C ILE A 831 -17.68 5.24 50.67
N ARG A 832 -16.95 4.42 51.43
CA ARG A 832 -17.25 2.98 51.59
C ARG A 832 -18.65 2.74 52.16
N ARG A 833 -19.05 3.49 53.20
CA ARG A 833 -20.41 3.40 53.77
C ARG A 833 -21.51 3.83 52.78
N LYS A 834 -21.28 4.89 52.01
CA LYS A 834 -22.22 5.31 50.94
C LYS A 834 -22.32 4.26 49.83
N PHE A 835 -21.19 3.68 49.43
CA PHE A 835 -21.15 2.63 48.41
C PHE A 835 -21.90 1.37 48.87
N ALA A 836 -21.63 0.87 50.08
CA ALA A 836 -22.33 -0.29 50.65
C ALA A 836 -23.84 -0.06 50.75
N ARG A 837 -24.28 1.15 51.13
CA ARG A 837 -25.71 1.52 51.12
C ARG A 837 -26.31 1.52 49.72
N ASN A 838 -25.63 2.10 48.75
CA ASN A 838 -26.10 2.12 47.37
C ASN A 838 -26.16 0.71 46.77
N LEU A 839 -25.21 -0.18 47.13
CA LEU A 839 -25.24 -1.58 46.72
C LEU A 839 -26.43 -2.33 47.34
N LEU A 840 -26.74 -2.08 48.61
CA LEU A 840 -27.91 -2.63 49.31
C LEU A 840 -29.25 -2.09 48.75
N MET A 841 -29.27 -0.86 48.22
CA MET A 841 -30.45 -0.23 47.63
C MET A 841 -30.62 -0.48 46.12
N GLY A 842 -29.58 -0.98 45.43
CA GLY A 842 -29.45 -0.88 43.97
C GLY A 842 -28.86 -2.12 43.28
N GLY A 843 -29.17 -3.33 43.74
CA GLY A 843 -28.87 -4.56 43.03
C GLY A 843 -29.98 -4.95 42.04
N ARG A 844 -29.83 -4.54 40.77
CA ARG A 844 -30.71 -4.73 39.58
C ARG A 844 -31.83 -3.70 39.38
N GLY A 845 -31.70 -2.94 38.29
CA GLY A 845 -32.79 -2.26 37.55
C GLY A 845 -33.45 -1.08 38.25
N ASP A 846 -33.34 0.12 37.65
CA ASP A 846 -33.90 1.38 38.17
C ASP A 846 -35.45 1.48 38.06
N ASP A 847 -36.13 0.39 37.68
CA ASP A 847 -37.56 0.37 37.31
C ASP A 847 -38.50 -0.30 38.32
N ASP A 848 -38.04 -0.79 39.48
CA ASP A 848 -38.92 -1.49 40.44
C ASP A 848 -39.43 -0.55 41.58
N PRO A 849 -40.76 -0.30 41.71
CA PRO A 849 -41.37 0.50 42.79
C PRO A 849 -41.04 -0.01 44.20
N VAL A 850 -40.71 -1.30 44.35
CA VAL A 850 -40.40 -1.91 45.65
C VAL A 850 -39.06 -1.41 46.22
N ASN A 851 -38.07 -1.12 45.37
CA ASN A 851 -36.77 -0.59 45.80
C ASN A 851 -36.89 0.83 46.42
N ARG A 852 -37.87 1.63 45.98
CA ARG A 852 -38.17 2.95 46.57
C ARG A 852 -38.71 2.85 48.00
N VAL A 853 -39.46 1.79 48.31
CA VAL A 853 -40.02 1.53 49.65
C VAL A 853 -38.97 0.95 50.59
N VAL A 854 -38.08 0.09 50.09
CA VAL A 854 -36.95 -0.43 50.88
C VAL A 854 -35.92 0.66 51.19
N GLY A 855 -35.64 1.56 50.23
CA GLY A 855 -34.76 2.72 50.44
C GLY A 855 -35.24 3.69 51.51
N THR A 856 -36.57 3.86 51.66
CA THR A 856 -37.17 4.70 52.72
C THR A 856 -37.11 4.03 54.10
N LEU A 857 -37.25 2.70 54.19
CA LEU A 857 -37.08 1.94 55.43
C LEU A 857 -35.62 1.90 55.90
N ALA A 858 -34.66 1.74 54.99
CA ALA A 858 -33.23 1.84 55.30
C ALA A 858 -32.82 3.26 55.74
N GLY A 859 -33.43 4.31 55.17
CA GLY A 859 -33.28 5.69 55.63
C GLY A 859 -33.75 5.92 57.08
N PHE A 860 -34.80 5.20 57.51
CA PHE A 860 -35.26 5.23 58.91
C PHE A 860 -34.26 4.58 59.88
N SER A 861 -33.62 3.47 59.48
CA SER A 861 -32.57 2.82 60.28
C SER A 861 -31.32 3.69 60.43
N ASP A 862 -30.95 4.46 59.40
CA ASP A 862 -29.81 5.38 59.43
C ASP A 862 -30.07 6.60 60.32
N GLY A 863 -31.33 7.07 60.36
CA GLY A 863 -31.79 8.06 61.32
C GLY A 863 -31.61 7.59 62.77
N LEU A 864 -31.93 6.33 63.06
CA LEU A 864 -31.73 5.71 64.38
C LEU A 864 -30.24 5.53 64.72
N GLY A 865 -29.40 5.12 63.76
CA GLY A 865 -27.95 5.01 63.96
C GLY A 865 -27.24 6.36 64.19
N ARG A 866 -27.71 7.44 63.55
CA ARG A 866 -27.22 8.81 63.86
C ARG A 866 -27.68 9.27 65.24
N ILE A 867 -28.89 8.91 65.66
CA ILE A 867 -29.38 9.17 67.02
C ILE A 867 -28.52 8.41 68.04
N GLU A 868 -28.14 7.17 67.77
CA GLU A 868 -27.21 6.39 68.60
C GLU A 868 -25.80 7.00 68.63
N GLY A 869 -25.27 7.46 67.49
CA GLY A 869 -23.98 8.16 67.40
C GLY A 869 -23.96 9.51 68.12
N VAL A 870 -25.07 10.26 68.08
CA VAL A 870 -25.23 11.51 68.82
C VAL A 870 -25.45 11.25 70.31
N LEU A 871 -26.19 10.20 70.69
CA LEU A 871 -26.38 9.78 72.09
C LEU A 871 -25.09 9.25 72.71
N SER A 872 -24.27 8.50 71.96
CA SER A 872 -22.97 8.02 72.44
C SER A 872 -21.93 9.13 72.56
N LYS A 873 -21.89 10.08 71.62
CA LYS A 873 -21.08 11.32 71.76
C LYS A 873 -21.59 12.23 72.89
N ALA A 874 -22.91 12.33 73.09
CA ALA A 874 -23.50 13.08 74.21
C ALA A 874 -23.25 12.40 75.57
N ALA A 875 -23.26 11.07 75.62
CA ALA A 875 -22.90 10.29 76.81
C ALA A 875 -21.40 10.41 77.14
N ALA A 876 -20.53 10.48 76.13
CA ALA A 876 -19.10 10.73 76.31
C ALA A 876 -18.78 12.16 76.81
N HIS A 877 -19.65 13.14 76.52
CA HIS A 877 -19.55 14.52 77.03
C HIS A 877 -20.28 14.77 78.37
N GLN A 878 -20.88 13.76 78.99
CA GLN A 878 -21.60 13.86 80.27
C GLN A 878 -20.81 13.40 81.50
N ALA A 879 -19.47 13.37 81.43
CA ALA A 879 -18.63 13.18 82.60
C ALA A 879 -18.21 14.52 83.24
N GLN A 880 -19.17 15.32 83.73
CA GLN A 880 -18.94 16.39 84.71
C GLN A 880 -20.29 16.83 85.34
N PRO A 881 -20.42 16.90 86.68
CA PRO A 881 -21.71 17.15 87.32
C PRO A 881 -21.96 18.65 87.44
N ALA A 882 -23.07 19.14 86.88
CA ALA A 882 -23.61 20.46 87.20
C ALA A 882 -25.10 20.34 87.54
N THR A 883 -25.44 20.92 88.68
CA THR A 883 -26.68 20.84 89.43
C THR A 883 -27.89 21.42 88.69
N LEU A 884 -29.01 20.70 88.78
CA LEU A 884 -30.36 21.14 88.42
C LEU A 884 -30.82 22.31 89.30
N ALA A 885 -31.34 23.38 88.69
CA ALA A 885 -32.17 24.38 89.36
C ALA A 885 -33.26 24.90 88.40
N ASP A 886 -34.51 24.58 88.74
CA ASP A 886 -35.80 25.29 88.61
C ASP A 886 -36.23 26.02 87.31
N VAL A 887 -35.39 26.18 86.30
CA VAL A 887 -35.74 26.95 85.08
C VAL A 887 -36.38 26.07 83.98
N THR A 888 -36.37 24.74 84.14
CA THR A 888 -36.85 23.79 83.12
C THR A 888 -38.34 23.46 83.23
N VAL A 889 -38.94 23.58 84.40
CA VAL A 889 -40.37 23.27 84.61
C VAL A 889 -41.27 24.39 84.07
N GLU A 890 -40.87 25.65 84.24
CA GLU A 890 -41.65 26.82 83.81
C GLU A 890 -41.73 26.96 82.27
N LYS A 891 -40.69 26.51 81.54
CA LYS A 891 -40.68 26.50 80.06
C LYS A 891 -41.49 25.35 79.46
N LEU A 892 -41.59 24.21 80.15
CA LEU A 892 -42.39 23.07 79.70
C LEU A 892 -43.90 23.33 79.90
N GLU A 893 -44.29 24.03 80.96
CA GLU A 893 -45.69 24.44 81.17
C GLU A 893 -46.19 25.45 80.11
N GLN A 894 -45.33 26.36 79.65
CA GLN A 894 -45.66 27.30 78.57
C GLN A 894 -45.82 26.63 77.20
N MET A 895 -45.01 25.61 76.86
CA MET A 895 -45.16 24.87 75.59
C MET A 895 -46.40 23.96 75.57
N ILE A 896 -46.78 23.39 76.72
CA ILE A 896 -47.96 22.53 76.83
C ILE A 896 -49.26 23.36 76.74
N ALA A 897 -49.25 24.62 77.21
CA ALA A 897 -50.38 25.54 77.05
C ALA A 897 -50.58 26.00 75.58
N ALA A 898 -49.49 26.19 74.82
CA ALA A 898 -49.54 26.63 73.42
C ALA A 898 -50.06 25.53 72.46
N LEU A 899 -49.84 24.26 72.77
CA LEU A 899 -50.28 23.11 71.94
C LEU A 899 -51.78 22.77 72.06
N ARG A 900 -52.51 23.35 73.02
CA ARG A 900 -53.95 23.07 73.24
C ARG A 900 -54.93 24.02 72.52
N ALA A 901 -54.44 25.00 71.74
CA ALA A 901 -55.28 26.13 71.30
C ALA A 901 -55.38 26.38 69.77
N VAL A 902 -55.25 25.37 68.89
CA VAL A 902 -55.53 25.56 67.44
C VAL A 902 -56.30 24.37 66.84
N PRO A 903 -57.48 24.59 66.22
CA PRO A 903 -58.34 23.53 65.67
C PRO A 903 -57.91 23.06 64.26
N VAL A 904 -58.15 21.78 63.97
CA VAL A 904 -57.96 21.13 62.67
C VAL A 904 -59.28 21.19 61.89
N ASN A 905 -59.27 21.76 60.68
CA ASN A 905 -60.34 21.59 59.69
C ASN A 905 -59.81 20.69 58.56
N VAL A 906 -60.52 19.58 58.31
CA VAL A 906 -60.25 18.63 57.23
C VAL A 906 -61.27 18.89 56.10
N GLU A 907 -60.80 19.25 54.91
CA GLU A 907 -61.61 19.17 53.68
C GLU A 907 -61.20 17.92 52.89
N ILE A 908 -62.15 16.99 52.75
CA ILE A 908 -62.06 15.81 51.89
C ILE A 908 -62.69 16.19 50.54
N LYS A 909 -61.93 16.13 49.45
CA LYS A 909 -62.47 16.14 48.08
C LYS A 909 -62.34 14.75 47.46
N VAL A 910 -63.49 14.11 47.26
CA VAL A 910 -63.65 12.89 46.45
C VAL A 910 -64.06 13.30 45.04
N VAL A 911 -63.42 12.74 44.01
CA VAL A 911 -63.92 12.71 42.62
C VAL A 911 -63.69 11.28 42.07
N PRO A 912 -64.66 10.66 41.38
CA PRO A 912 -64.65 9.22 41.11
C PRO A 912 -63.94 8.83 39.81
N VAL A 913 -63.59 7.55 39.74
CA VAL A 913 -62.99 6.81 38.62
C VAL A 913 -64.01 6.60 37.48
N ARG A 914 -63.57 6.69 36.22
CA ARG A 914 -64.20 6.04 35.06
C ARG A 914 -63.17 5.20 34.31
N GLU A 915 -63.52 3.94 34.07
CA GLU A 915 -62.88 3.01 33.15
C GLU A 915 -63.26 3.31 31.69
N GLY A 916 -62.43 2.85 30.74
CA GLY A 916 -62.87 2.43 29.40
C GLY A 916 -62.26 3.17 28.20
N ASP A 917 -61.28 2.50 27.58
CA ASP A 917 -61.06 2.25 26.14
C ASP A 917 -60.76 3.38 25.12
N GLU A 918 -59.59 3.19 24.50
CA GLU A 918 -59.24 3.17 23.05
C GLU A 918 -59.68 4.27 22.05
N GLU A 919 -58.70 4.51 21.14
CA GLU A 919 -58.75 5.10 19.78
C GLU A 919 -58.82 6.62 19.57
N GLY A 920 -57.90 7.11 18.71
CA GLY A 920 -58.26 8.06 17.65
C GLY A 920 -57.64 9.46 17.67
N ALA A 921 -56.58 9.62 16.88
CA ALA A 921 -56.34 10.69 15.89
C ALA A 921 -56.46 12.21 16.24
N ALA A 922 -55.39 12.89 15.82
CA ALA A 922 -55.36 14.15 15.06
C ALA A 922 -55.68 15.52 15.71
N GLU A 923 -54.67 16.38 15.56
CA GLU A 923 -54.71 17.78 15.09
C GLU A 923 -55.36 18.91 15.91
N ALA A 924 -54.46 19.85 16.22
CA ALA A 924 -54.51 21.26 15.86
C ALA A 924 -55.39 22.24 16.69
N SER A 925 -54.65 23.19 17.27
CA SER A 925 -54.71 24.63 16.97
C SER A 925 -55.23 25.62 18.02
N SER A 926 -54.57 26.77 17.93
CA SER A 926 -55.02 28.14 18.18
C SER A 926 -55.11 28.64 19.63
N GLU A 927 -54.02 29.33 20.01
CA GLU A 927 -53.95 30.79 20.10
C GLU A 927 -54.65 31.56 21.25
N VAL A 928 -53.79 32.39 21.87
CA VAL A 928 -53.92 33.85 22.05
C VAL A 928 -54.15 34.42 23.46
N GLU A 929 -53.27 35.38 23.73
CA GLU A 929 -53.36 36.59 24.56
C GLU A 929 -52.82 36.67 26.00
N LYS A 930 -51.94 37.68 26.15
CA LYS A 930 -51.38 38.34 27.36
C LYS A 930 -52.51 39.11 28.12
N PRO A 931 -52.31 39.98 29.16
CA PRO A 931 -51.06 40.56 29.70
C PRO A 931 -50.99 40.92 31.24
N THR A 932 -49.82 41.46 31.63
CA THR A 932 -49.53 42.49 32.70
C THR A 932 -49.75 42.17 34.20
N ALA A 933 -49.04 42.72 35.20
CA ALA A 933 -47.74 43.40 35.37
C ALA A 933 -47.53 43.74 36.89
N THR A 934 -46.28 43.68 37.39
CA THR A 934 -45.69 44.46 38.54
C THR A 934 -46.21 44.24 39.99
N PRO A 935 -45.53 44.70 41.10
CA PRO A 935 -44.53 45.79 41.22
C PRO A 935 -43.27 45.56 42.11
N ALA A 936 -42.36 46.54 42.08
CA ALA A 936 -41.16 46.72 42.91
C ALA A 936 -41.37 47.68 44.12
N PRO A 937 -40.34 47.93 44.98
CA PRO A 937 -39.94 49.34 45.20
C PRO A 937 -38.45 49.67 45.52
N LYS A 938 -38.00 50.81 44.93
CA LYS A 938 -37.24 52.00 45.47
C LYS A 938 -35.82 51.84 46.11
N ARG A 939 -34.78 52.63 45.73
CA ARG A 939 -34.53 54.08 46.05
C ARG A 939 -33.17 54.61 45.47
N LYS A 940 -33.20 55.83 44.89
CA LYS A 940 -32.26 57.02 44.96
C LYS A 940 -30.73 56.83 44.79
N ARG A 941 -29.91 57.74 44.21
CA ARG A 941 -29.97 58.98 43.38
C ARG A 941 -28.50 59.48 43.30
N LEU A 942 -27.98 59.93 42.15
CA LEU A 942 -27.31 61.25 41.93
C LEU A 942 -26.47 61.34 40.62
N ARG A 943 -26.95 62.22 39.73
CA ARG A 943 -26.31 63.19 38.82
C ARG A 943 -24.85 62.99 38.31
N GLY A 944 -24.73 63.10 36.99
CA GLY A 944 -23.54 63.62 36.29
C GLY A 944 -23.75 63.71 34.76
N LYS A 945 -23.91 64.94 34.25
CA LYS A 945 -23.89 65.40 32.83
C LYS A 945 -22.51 65.09 32.18
N GLU A 946 -22.23 65.10 30.88
CA GLU A 946 -22.83 65.68 29.66
C GLU A 946 -22.10 65.09 28.40
N LYS A 947 -22.83 65.05 27.26
CA LYS A 947 -22.40 65.27 25.84
C LYS A 947 -21.51 64.27 25.09
N GLY A 948 -21.97 63.91 23.87
CA GLY A 948 -21.08 63.76 22.70
C GLY A 948 -21.36 62.67 21.64
N VAL A 949 -22.60 62.56 21.15
CA VAL A 949 -23.10 62.25 19.76
C VAL A 949 -22.02 62.20 18.63
N PRO A 950 -22.26 61.58 17.44
CA PRO A 950 -22.45 60.17 17.05
C PRO A 950 -21.71 59.85 15.70
N VAL A 951 -22.28 58.96 14.87
CA VAL A 951 -22.14 58.70 13.41
C VAL A 951 -21.67 57.24 13.20
N ASP A 952 -22.56 56.28 13.01
CA ASP A 952 -23.37 55.95 11.80
C ASP A 952 -22.56 55.22 10.73
N VAL A 953 -22.95 53.96 10.45
CA VAL A 953 -23.43 53.47 9.13
C VAL A 953 -22.26 52.81 8.35
N GLU A 954 -22.33 51.64 7.72
CA GLU A 954 -23.41 50.95 7.02
C GLU A 954 -23.10 49.44 6.92
N THR A 955 -24.18 48.69 6.75
CA THR A 955 -24.31 47.32 6.25
C THR A 955 -23.68 47.08 4.87
N GLU A 956 -23.22 45.86 4.59
CA GLU A 956 -23.60 45.18 3.35
C GLU A 956 -23.39 43.66 3.40
N VAL A 957 -24.38 42.98 2.83
CA VAL A 957 -24.52 41.55 2.58
C VAL A 957 -24.33 41.39 1.08
N ASP A 958 -23.55 40.42 0.60
CA ASP A 958 -23.98 39.70 -0.62
C ASP A 958 -23.35 38.32 -0.82
N GLN A 959 -24.09 37.54 -1.61
CA GLN A 959 -24.17 36.10 -1.80
C GLN A 959 -23.24 35.52 -2.90
N PRO A 960 -23.27 34.19 -3.18
CA PRO A 960 -22.24 33.45 -3.90
C PRO A 960 -22.51 33.31 -5.42
N THR A 961 -21.52 32.82 -6.16
CA THR A 961 -21.64 32.45 -7.58
C THR A 961 -21.28 30.99 -7.85
N ALA A 962 -22.09 30.38 -8.72
CA ALA A 962 -21.84 29.14 -9.45
C ALA A 962 -21.61 29.46 -10.94
N ASP A 963 -21.11 28.43 -11.65
CA ASP A 963 -21.17 28.12 -13.09
C ASP A 963 -19.91 28.20 -13.99
N GLU A 964 -19.59 26.99 -14.50
CA GLU A 964 -19.27 26.55 -15.87
C GLU A 964 -18.06 27.08 -16.67
N ALA A 965 -17.14 26.16 -17.00
CA ALA A 965 -16.60 25.87 -18.35
C ALA A 965 -15.86 24.52 -18.37
#